data_AF-A0A2E0W0B8-F1
#
_entry.id   AF-A0A2E0W0B8-F1
#
_cell.length_a   1.000
_cell.length_b   1.000
_cell.length_c   1.000
_cell.angle_alpha   90.00
_cell.angle_beta   90.00
_cell.angle_gamma   90.00
#
_symmetry.space_group_name_H-M   'P 1'
#
loop_
_entity.id
_entity.type
_entity.pdbx_description
1 polymer ?
#
loop_
_entity_poly.entity_id
_entity_poly.type
_entity_poly.pdbx_seq_one_letter_code
_entity_poly.pdbx_strand_id
1 'polypeptide(L)'
;MKKLFFSLLFLINSITAQSVSELFEKGMEAYNNSEYVNSYNIFSELISKSKVDDQVTSTAKYYLGESLLGLKQVDGAAAEFEKFVEQYELSNYRETALYKLGTIYFEENLFDKSREKLLILIKDYPEGQYTGTAYYWVGETYAAQDKFLDAENFLQEAISARTKNRHIDYSLYSLAGIYEKTLDYNSAVAYYDELLSFYRESELAPYAQFRIGICYYELKEYDSAVLELSDPLIDKLPIDVQTEARYYLANSFFKLKEYNSAANVFNEILSKYNDRSKADNVRFGLGLISFQQQDYVEAYNIFKVLSENALSDTIAQKSLYWSAEAKRYLNQENEALKIYDKYLKSYPKSSLTPLVLFKVSIIYFNNKDYSNAEKFLIRSLDSEDETVQSKSFKLLGEISLLKKDYSSAEEYFASAVKASPEPGEDSFRSLLGLGVSQYYLNNFEEAITNLSDLLARGNGFEKDKANLYLAESYFAKGEFNKSLQHYKYVNLFSEEVGKEALYGLAYSYFNMKDFPNAVYYFQEYITKYKNDPLFFDAKLRLADSYYGTKNFNDASKIYKEIFYNNRQSIKDDFAYYQFAQSLFKAGNDSEAILELRNLQNKFPNSKYVDDAQYLIGWIYFQQARFDLAINNYRQIINFYRNSPLRPIAYYSIGDAFFNMGSYDSSIVYYRRIINDYPKSQFVFDAVNGIQYSYVAKDKPDMAVNVIDQYVASNPTSKFGDQILFKKGEIFYGIENYEMAKVSYKEFIATYPNSPLVPNAYYWIAKSSSYLNQRNDAIYNYNFVIDKHIASEVGITSIIELAQIYEEGKETDKAIDLYDQAINNLTDSPRLPELLFAKGELLVKIKNLPEAYKTFNYLINYYDGTLFSDKAKIELGILELERKSFSNSEDLFRDVSERRKDDLGAKAQYYYGLSLFSQEKINDAISAFVRVRSIYSNYLEWYSKSLLKLGDCYVKINDIKNARDMYRAVLKSNRNNDIEREARRKLNSL
;
A
#
# COMPACT_ATOMS: atom_id res chain seq x y z
N MET A 1 -96.74 -58.92 -64.48
CA MET A 1 -95.33 -58.78 -64.92
C MET A 1 -94.45 -57.92 -63.99
N LYS A 2 -94.66 -57.85 -62.66
CA LYS A 2 -93.81 -57.01 -61.77
C LYS A 2 -93.50 -57.58 -60.35
N LYS A 3 -93.80 -58.86 -60.07
CA LYS A 3 -93.60 -59.45 -58.72
C LYS A 3 -92.74 -60.73 -58.65
N LEU A 4 -92.22 -61.25 -59.77
CA LEU A 4 -91.39 -62.47 -59.76
C LEU A 4 -89.87 -62.24 -59.95
N PHE A 5 -89.41 -61.00 -60.16
CA PHE A 5 -87.98 -60.69 -60.31
C PHE A 5 -87.35 -60.09 -59.03
N PHE A 6 -88.15 -59.69 -58.04
CA PHE A 6 -87.68 -59.07 -56.80
C PHE A 6 -87.42 -60.07 -55.65
N SER A 7 -87.98 -61.29 -55.72
CA SER A 7 -87.78 -62.32 -54.69
C SER A 7 -86.56 -63.22 -54.92
N LEU A 8 -86.07 -63.38 -56.16
CA LEU A 8 -84.88 -64.18 -56.46
C LEU A 8 -83.55 -63.41 -56.21
N LEU A 9 -83.55 -62.08 -56.35
CA LEU A 9 -82.39 -61.23 -56.03
C LEU A 9 -82.18 -61.04 -54.52
N PHE A 10 -83.24 -61.13 -53.71
CA PHE A 10 -83.12 -61.04 -52.24
C PHE A 10 -82.58 -62.34 -51.63
N LEU A 11 -82.93 -63.51 -52.18
CA LEU A 11 -82.45 -64.81 -51.70
C LEU A 11 -80.98 -65.08 -52.05
N ILE A 12 -80.48 -64.58 -53.20
CA ILE A 12 -79.07 -64.74 -53.58
C ILE A 12 -78.17 -63.77 -52.81
N ASN A 13 -78.63 -62.55 -52.52
CA ASN A 13 -77.87 -61.59 -51.69
C ASN A 13 -77.86 -61.97 -50.19
N SER A 14 -78.90 -62.64 -49.67
CA SER A 14 -78.94 -63.07 -48.26
C SER A 14 -78.04 -64.28 -47.98
N ILE A 15 -77.90 -65.22 -48.92
CA ILE A 15 -77.05 -66.42 -48.76
C ILE A 15 -75.56 -66.05 -48.86
N THR A 16 -75.19 -65.13 -49.75
CA THR A 16 -73.79 -64.67 -49.87
C THR A 16 -73.35 -63.83 -48.66
N ALA A 17 -74.22 -62.94 -48.16
CA ALA A 17 -73.92 -62.14 -46.96
C ALA A 17 -73.72 -62.98 -45.69
N GLN A 18 -74.51 -64.06 -45.54
CA GLN A 18 -74.39 -64.99 -44.41
C GLN A 18 -73.07 -65.78 -44.44
N SER A 19 -72.58 -66.15 -45.64
CA SER A 19 -71.31 -66.88 -45.80
C SER A 19 -70.04 -66.06 -45.53
N VAL A 20 -70.11 -64.73 -45.74
CA VAL A 20 -68.98 -63.81 -45.49
C VAL A 20 -68.84 -63.52 -44.00
N SER A 21 -69.95 -63.31 -43.29
CA SER A 21 -69.96 -63.13 -41.83
C SER A 21 -69.43 -64.36 -41.10
N GLU A 22 -69.83 -65.56 -41.53
CA GLU A 22 -69.38 -66.82 -40.91
C GLU A 22 -67.88 -67.08 -41.10
N LEU A 23 -67.33 -66.78 -42.27
CA LEU A 23 -65.88 -66.89 -42.51
C LEU A 23 -65.10 -65.87 -41.68
N PHE A 24 -65.61 -64.66 -41.55
CA PHE A 24 -64.96 -63.63 -40.74
C PHE A 24 -64.90 -64.03 -39.26
N GLU A 25 -66.02 -64.52 -38.71
CA GLU A 25 -66.09 -65.03 -37.34
C GLU A 25 -65.13 -66.21 -37.12
N LYS A 26 -65.07 -67.17 -38.06
CA LYS A 26 -64.12 -68.29 -38.01
C LYS A 26 -62.66 -67.84 -38.07
N GLY A 27 -62.34 -66.86 -38.90
CA GLY A 27 -60.99 -66.28 -38.98
C GLY A 27 -60.59 -65.62 -37.66
N MET A 28 -61.51 -64.86 -37.07
CA MET A 28 -61.30 -64.21 -35.76
C MET A 28 -61.19 -65.22 -34.62
N GLU A 29 -61.99 -66.29 -34.61
CA GLU A 29 -61.90 -67.38 -33.64
C GLU A 29 -60.54 -68.07 -33.72
N ALA A 30 -60.09 -68.43 -34.94
CA ALA A 30 -58.77 -69.01 -35.16
C ALA A 30 -57.64 -68.07 -34.69
N TYR A 31 -57.73 -66.76 -34.98
CA TYR A 31 -56.77 -65.77 -34.51
C TYR A 31 -56.70 -65.71 -32.98
N ASN A 32 -57.86 -65.61 -32.32
CA ASN A 32 -57.95 -65.52 -30.86
C ASN A 32 -57.46 -66.80 -30.16
N ASN A 33 -57.60 -67.95 -30.79
CA ASN A 33 -57.06 -69.23 -30.33
C ASN A 33 -55.57 -69.41 -30.64
N SER A 34 -54.88 -68.38 -31.16
CA SER A 34 -53.48 -68.42 -31.61
C SER A 34 -53.20 -69.42 -32.75
N GLU A 35 -54.22 -69.82 -33.50
CA GLU A 35 -54.11 -70.69 -34.69
C GLU A 35 -53.79 -69.85 -35.94
N TYR A 36 -52.64 -69.18 -35.94
CA TYR A 36 -52.33 -68.13 -36.91
C TYR A 36 -52.27 -68.61 -38.38
N VAL A 37 -51.88 -69.87 -38.64
CA VAL A 37 -51.92 -70.46 -39.99
C VAL A 37 -53.36 -70.58 -40.50
N ASN A 38 -54.26 -71.07 -39.65
CA ASN A 38 -55.68 -71.23 -39.98
C ASN A 38 -56.33 -69.86 -40.17
N SER A 39 -56.07 -68.92 -39.25
CA SER A 39 -56.50 -67.52 -39.34
C SER A 39 -56.07 -66.88 -40.67
N TYR A 40 -54.78 -66.97 -41.02
CA TYR A 40 -54.24 -66.43 -42.27
C TYR A 40 -54.94 -66.99 -43.51
N ASN A 41 -55.14 -68.32 -43.56
CA ASN A 41 -55.79 -68.98 -44.68
C ASN A 41 -57.26 -68.58 -44.81
N ILE A 42 -57.99 -68.51 -43.68
CA ILE A 42 -59.41 -68.12 -43.66
C ILE A 42 -59.59 -66.67 -44.09
N PHE A 43 -58.77 -65.74 -43.59
CA PHE A 43 -58.83 -64.34 -44.02
C PHE A 43 -58.41 -64.17 -45.48
N SER A 44 -57.42 -64.92 -45.97
CA SER A 44 -57.03 -64.95 -47.39
C SER A 44 -58.18 -65.45 -48.28
N GLU A 45 -58.88 -66.50 -47.86
CA GLU A 45 -60.07 -67.02 -48.57
C GLU A 45 -61.17 -65.96 -48.59
N LEU A 46 -61.45 -65.31 -47.47
CA LEU A 46 -62.48 -64.28 -47.35
C LEU A 46 -62.23 -63.11 -48.32
N ILE A 47 -61.00 -62.62 -48.41
CA ILE A 47 -60.61 -61.51 -49.29
C ILE A 47 -60.76 -61.90 -50.79
N SER A 48 -60.64 -63.18 -51.13
CA SER A 48 -60.76 -63.67 -52.51
C SER A 48 -62.20 -63.75 -53.03
N LYS A 49 -63.23 -63.61 -52.17
CA LYS A 49 -64.65 -63.72 -52.57
C LYS A 49 -65.16 -62.41 -53.20
N SER A 50 -65.79 -62.50 -54.37
CA SER A 50 -66.37 -61.34 -55.07
C SER A 50 -67.61 -60.80 -54.34
N LYS A 51 -67.62 -59.52 -53.96
CA LYS A 51 -68.65 -58.76 -53.22
C LYS A 51 -68.59 -58.84 -51.68
N VAL A 52 -67.41 -58.62 -51.09
CA VAL A 52 -67.28 -58.34 -49.66
C VAL A 52 -67.32 -56.82 -49.46
N ASP A 53 -67.94 -56.38 -48.36
CA ASP A 53 -67.96 -54.98 -47.95
C ASP A 53 -66.53 -54.48 -47.65
N ASP A 54 -66.25 -53.21 -47.97
CA ASP A 54 -64.90 -52.63 -47.83
C ASP A 54 -64.43 -52.62 -46.37
N GLN A 55 -65.34 -52.48 -45.40
CA GLN A 55 -65.01 -52.50 -43.97
C GLN A 55 -64.53 -53.88 -43.53
N VAL A 56 -65.26 -54.93 -43.93
CA VAL A 56 -64.91 -56.33 -43.62
C VAL A 56 -63.61 -56.73 -44.32
N THR A 57 -63.43 -56.31 -45.58
CA THR A 57 -62.21 -56.58 -46.35
C THR A 57 -60.98 -55.92 -45.73
N SER A 58 -61.10 -54.65 -45.30
CA SER A 58 -60.00 -53.93 -44.64
C SER A 58 -59.63 -54.62 -43.31
N THR A 59 -60.62 -55.04 -42.53
CA THR A 59 -60.38 -55.69 -41.23
C THR A 59 -59.74 -57.07 -41.42
N ALA A 60 -60.21 -57.87 -42.38
CA ALA A 60 -59.60 -59.15 -42.72
C ALA A 60 -58.15 -59.02 -43.19
N LYS A 61 -57.82 -57.98 -43.99
CA LYS A 61 -56.44 -57.70 -44.40
C LYS A 61 -55.53 -57.30 -43.24
N TYR A 62 -56.05 -56.51 -42.29
CA TYR A 62 -55.32 -56.20 -41.07
C TYR A 62 -55.00 -57.47 -40.26
N TYR A 63 -55.99 -58.35 -40.04
CA TYR A 63 -55.77 -59.59 -39.30
C TYR A 63 -54.95 -60.64 -40.06
N LEU A 64 -54.86 -60.54 -41.39
CA LEU A 64 -53.92 -61.30 -42.21
C LEU A 64 -52.47 -60.90 -41.88
N GLY A 65 -52.18 -59.60 -41.80
CA GLY A 65 -50.89 -59.08 -41.32
C GLY A 65 -50.59 -59.48 -39.86
N GLU A 66 -51.58 -59.40 -38.97
CA GLU A 66 -51.42 -59.84 -37.57
C GLU A 66 -51.16 -61.34 -37.46
N SER A 67 -51.77 -62.16 -38.31
CA SER A 67 -51.53 -63.60 -38.34
C SER A 67 -50.09 -63.91 -38.78
N LEU A 68 -49.55 -63.16 -39.74
CA LEU A 68 -48.14 -63.27 -40.13
C LEU A 68 -47.18 -62.88 -38.99
N LEU A 69 -47.50 -61.83 -38.22
CA LEU A 69 -46.75 -61.50 -37.00
C LEU A 69 -46.81 -62.62 -35.96
N GLY A 70 -47.99 -63.21 -35.74
CA GLY A 70 -48.14 -64.38 -34.85
C GLY A 70 -47.31 -65.59 -35.29
N LEU A 71 -47.06 -65.73 -36.59
CA LEU A 71 -46.17 -66.73 -37.19
C LEU A 71 -44.69 -66.34 -37.18
N LYS A 72 -44.33 -65.17 -36.65
CA LYS A 72 -42.99 -64.56 -36.69
C LYS A 72 -42.46 -64.34 -38.11
N GLN A 73 -43.34 -64.20 -39.11
CA GLN A 73 -42.99 -63.85 -40.49
C GLN A 73 -43.01 -62.32 -40.65
N VAL A 74 -42.00 -61.66 -40.07
CA VAL A 74 -41.95 -60.19 -39.91
C VAL A 74 -41.94 -59.46 -41.25
N ASP A 75 -41.11 -59.90 -42.22
CA ASP A 75 -41.07 -59.32 -43.57
C ASP A 75 -42.43 -59.39 -44.28
N GLY A 76 -43.09 -60.55 -44.18
CA GLY A 76 -44.40 -60.78 -44.78
C GLY A 76 -45.48 -59.92 -44.13
N ALA A 77 -45.45 -59.81 -42.79
CA ALA A 77 -46.37 -58.95 -42.06
C ALA A 77 -46.18 -57.47 -42.41
N ALA A 78 -44.93 -56.99 -42.47
CA ALA A 78 -44.62 -55.63 -42.87
C ALA A 78 -45.13 -55.34 -44.30
N ALA A 79 -44.92 -56.26 -45.24
CA ALA A 79 -45.43 -56.10 -46.61
C ALA A 79 -46.97 -56.03 -46.68
N GLU A 80 -47.68 -56.81 -45.87
CA GLU A 80 -49.14 -56.77 -45.82
C GLU A 80 -49.67 -55.53 -45.09
N PHE A 81 -49.00 -55.07 -44.03
CA PHE A 81 -49.35 -53.80 -43.39
C PHE A 81 -49.06 -52.59 -44.27
N GLU A 82 -47.96 -52.55 -45.03
CA GLU A 82 -47.67 -51.48 -46.00
C GLU A 82 -48.81 -51.35 -47.02
N LYS A 83 -49.18 -52.48 -47.65
CA LYS A 83 -50.33 -52.50 -48.57
C LYS A 83 -51.62 -52.05 -47.90
N PHE A 84 -51.83 -52.43 -46.64
CA PHE A 84 -53.02 -52.09 -45.89
C PHE A 84 -53.11 -50.57 -45.60
N VAL A 85 -52.03 -49.95 -45.11
CA VAL A 85 -52.04 -48.52 -44.76
C VAL A 85 -52.16 -47.60 -45.97
N GLU A 86 -51.69 -48.05 -47.15
CA GLU A 86 -51.84 -47.36 -48.44
C GLU A 86 -53.25 -47.51 -49.04
N GLN A 87 -53.84 -48.71 -48.97
CA GLN A 87 -55.11 -49.01 -49.65
C GLN A 87 -56.35 -48.60 -48.85
N TYR A 88 -56.26 -48.53 -47.52
CA TYR A 88 -57.42 -48.35 -46.63
C TYR A 88 -57.26 -47.17 -45.66
N GLU A 89 -57.16 -45.95 -46.20
CA GLU A 89 -56.97 -44.70 -45.43
C GLU A 89 -58.05 -44.45 -44.35
N LEU A 90 -59.29 -44.90 -44.58
CA LEU A 90 -60.43 -44.71 -43.67
C LEU A 90 -60.62 -45.87 -42.67
N SER A 91 -59.73 -46.87 -42.63
CA SER A 91 -59.90 -48.02 -41.74
C SER A 91 -59.59 -47.67 -40.28
N ASN A 92 -60.41 -48.18 -39.36
CA ASN A 92 -60.19 -48.06 -37.92
C ASN A 92 -58.89 -48.72 -37.42
N TYR A 93 -58.27 -49.58 -38.23
CA TYR A 93 -57.02 -50.27 -37.88
C TYR A 93 -55.77 -49.60 -38.49
N ARG A 94 -55.91 -48.52 -39.26
CA ARG A 94 -54.78 -47.87 -39.93
C ARG A 94 -53.78 -47.27 -38.94
N GLU A 95 -54.25 -46.64 -37.87
CA GLU A 95 -53.38 -46.15 -36.79
C GLU A 95 -52.55 -47.29 -36.18
N THR A 96 -53.19 -48.41 -35.82
CA THR A 96 -52.52 -49.59 -35.25
C THR A 96 -51.54 -50.24 -36.21
N ALA A 97 -51.87 -50.31 -37.50
CA ALA A 97 -50.99 -50.86 -38.53
C ALA A 97 -49.76 -49.97 -38.76
N LEU A 98 -49.91 -48.64 -38.80
CA LEU A 98 -48.79 -47.69 -38.88
C LEU A 98 -47.87 -47.81 -37.67
N TYR A 99 -48.44 -47.97 -36.47
CA TYR A 99 -47.66 -48.18 -35.25
C TYR A 99 -46.83 -49.46 -35.34
N LYS A 100 -47.46 -50.57 -35.72
CA LYS A 100 -46.80 -51.88 -35.87
C LYS A 100 -45.70 -51.84 -36.94
N LEU A 101 -45.94 -51.21 -38.09
CA LEU A 101 -44.92 -50.99 -39.11
C LEU A 101 -43.73 -50.20 -38.57
N GLY A 102 -44.02 -49.12 -37.85
CA GLY A 102 -43.00 -48.30 -37.19
C GLY A 102 -42.10 -49.11 -36.26
N THR A 103 -42.69 -49.94 -35.40
CA THR A 103 -41.93 -50.79 -34.46
C THR A 103 -41.20 -51.93 -35.15
N ILE A 104 -41.79 -52.58 -36.16
CA ILE A 104 -41.12 -53.62 -36.96
C ILE A 104 -39.86 -53.05 -37.61
N TYR A 105 -39.98 -51.90 -38.28
CA TYR A 105 -38.83 -51.26 -38.92
C TYR A 105 -37.79 -50.76 -37.92
N PHE A 106 -38.19 -50.41 -36.70
CA PHE A 106 -37.24 -50.08 -35.64
C PHE A 106 -36.43 -51.32 -35.25
N GLU A 107 -37.08 -52.45 -34.99
CA GLU A 107 -36.44 -53.73 -34.63
C GLU A 107 -35.50 -54.25 -35.73
N GLU A 108 -35.82 -53.99 -37.00
CA GLU A 108 -34.97 -54.32 -38.15
C GLU A 108 -33.83 -53.31 -38.40
N ASN A 109 -33.67 -52.30 -37.54
CA ASN A 109 -32.73 -51.17 -37.70
C ASN A 109 -32.95 -50.32 -38.96
N LEU A 110 -34.15 -50.38 -39.55
CA LEU A 110 -34.59 -49.57 -40.69
C LEU A 110 -35.18 -48.23 -40.20
N PHE A 111 -34.36 -47.46 -39.48
CA PHE A 111 -34.76 -46.25 -38.75
C PHE A 111 -35.48 -45.20 -39.61
N ASP A 112 -35.05 -45.02 -40.85
CA ASP A 112 -35.67 -44.03 -41.75
C ASP A 112 -37.12 -44.43 -42.13
N LYS A 113 -37.34 -45.72 -42.43
CA LYS A 113 -38.68 -46.27 -42.71
C LYS A 113 -39.56 -46.27 -41.47
N SER A 114 -38.99 -46.61 -40.31
CA SER A 114 -39.68 -46.53 -39.02
C SER A 114 -40.23 -45.12 -38.79
N ARG A 115 -39.36 -44.09 -38.91
CA ARG A 115 -39.79 -42.70 -38.77
C ARG A 115 -40.82 -42.28 -39.79
N GLU A 116 -40.67 -42.69 -41.05
CA GLU A 116 -41.66 -42.37 -42.09
C GLU A 116 -43.07 -42.78 -41.67
N LYS A 117 -43.25 -44.03 -41.22
CA LYS A 117 -44.58 -44.54 -40.83
C LYS A 117 -45.08 -43.93 -39.51
N LEU A 118 -44.20 -43.73 -38.54
CA LEU A 118 -44.57 -43.14 -37.25
C LEU A 118 -44.91 -41.65 -37.36
N LEU A 119 -44.22 -40.89 -38.23
CA LEU A 119 -44.56 -39.49 -38.50
C LEU A 119 -45.89 -39.36 -39.25
N ILE A 120 -46.23 -40.29 -40.14
CA ILE A 120 -47.58 -40.38 -40.73
C ILE A 120 -48.61 -40.64 -39.64
N LEU A 121 -48.35 -41.56 -38.71
CA LEU A 121 -49.24 -41.83 -37.57
C LEU A 121 -49.47 -40.57 -36.73
N ILE A 122 -48.40 -39.87 -36.33
CA ILE A 122 -48.48 -38.64 -35.53
C ILE A 122 -49.29 -37.56 -36.25
N LYS A 123 -49.10 -37.40 -37.56
CA LYS A 123 -49.76 -36.39 -38.37
C LYS A 123 -51.25 -36.68 -38.59
N ASP A 124 -51.59 -37.93 -38.94
CA ASP A 124 -52.95 -38.31 -39.33
C ASP A 124 -53.82 -38.61 -38.10
N TYR A 125 -53.21 -39.02 -36.98
CA TYR A 125 -53.87 -39.37 -35.72
C TYR A 125 -53.24 -38.62 -34.54
N PRO A 126 -53.30 -37.27 -34.49
CA PRO A 126 -52.68 -36.49 -33.42
C PRO A 126 -53.30 -36.78 -32.05
N GLU A 127 -54.57 -37.20 -32.03
CA GLU A 127 -55.28 -37.58 -30.81
C GLU A 127 -55.32 -39.10 -30.56
N GLY A 128 -54.62 -39.89 -31.39
CA GLY A 128 -54.61 -41.35 -31.37
C GLY A 128 -54.03 -41.98 -30.09
N GLN A 129 -54.39 -43.23 -29.82
CA GLN A 129 -53.92 -43.95 -28.64
C GLN A 129 -52.42 -44.30 -28.70
N TYR A 130 -51.81 -44.27 -29.90
CA TYR A 130 -50.40 -44.57 -30.10
C TYR A 130 -49.53 -43.33 -30.29
N THR A 131 -50.09 -42.12 -30.36
CA THR A 131 -49.36 -40.90 -30.72
C THR A 131 -48.18 -40.61 -29.79
N GLY A 132 -48.39 -40.70 -28.46
CA GLY A 132 -47.32 -40.48 -27.49
C GLY A 132 -46.20 -41.52 -27.59
N THR A 133 -46.54 -42.78 -27.85
CA THR A 133 -45.55 -43.83 -28.07
C THR A 133 -44.87 -43.76 -29.45
N ALA A 134 -45.55 -43.24 -30.46
CA ALA A 134 -44.94 -42.97 -31.76
C ALA A 134 -43.86 -41.89 -31.66
N TYR A 135 -44.11 -40.84 -30.87
CA TYR A 135 -43.08 -39.83 -30.56
C TYR A 135 -41.84 -40.45 -29.90
N TYR A 136 -42.04 -41.36 -28.94
CA TYR A 136 -40.95 -42.11 -28.31
C TYR A 136 -40.09 -42.86 -29.34
N TRP A 137 -40.72 -43.70 -30.18
CA TRP A 137 -39.99 -44.47 -31.19
C TRP A 137 -39.29 -43.59 -32.22
N VAL A 138 -39.89 -42.47 -32.63
CA VAL A 138 -39.21 -41.48 -33.49
C VAL A 138 -37.97 -40.92 -32.79
N GLY A 139 -38.09 -40.53 -31.52
CA GLY A 139 -36.96 -40.09 -30.70
C GLY A 139 -35.83 -41.12 -30.64
N GLU A 140 -36.16 -42.38 -30.35
CA GLU A 140 -35.20 -43.49 -30.31
C GLU A 140 -34.47 -43.70 -31.64
N THR A 141 -35.18 -43.61 -32.78
CA THR A 141 -34.54 -43.74 -34.10
C THR A 141 -33.54 -42.63 -34.39
N TYR A 142 -33.76 -41.41 -33.87
CA TYR A 142 -32.82 -40.29 -34.00
C TYR A 142 -31.64 -40.48 -33.03
N ALA A 143 -31.91 -40.93 -31.80
CA ALA A 143 -30.87 -41.22 -30.81
C ALA A 143 -29.92 -42.33 -31.28
N ALA A 144 -30.44 -43.38 -31.92
CA ALA A 144 -29.65 -44.46 -32.52
C ALA A 144 -28.76 -44.01 -33.70
N GLN A 145 -29.05 -42.85 -34.29
CA GLN A 145 -28.25 -42.22 -35.35
C GLN A 145 -27.38 -41.04 -34.82
N ASP A 146 -27.20 -40.92 -33.50
CA ASP A 146 -26.47 -39.83 -32.81
C ASP A 146 -26.99 -38.41 -33.14
N LYS A 147 -28.23 -38.29 -33.59
CA LYS A 147 -28.91 -37.00 -33.87
C LYS A 147 -29.61 -36.49 -32.62
N PHE A 148 -28.82 -36.13 -31.61
CA PHE A 148 -29.30 -35.86 -30.25
C PHE A 148 -30.31 -34.73 -30.15
N LEU A 149 -30.16 -33.64 -30.93
CA LEU A 149 -31.11 -32.52 -30.91
C LEU A 149 -32.50 -32.91 -31.43
N ASP A 150 -32.55 -33.67 -32.53
CA ASP A 150 -33.82 -34.17 -33.07
C ASP A 150 -34.47 -35.17 -32.10
N ALA A 151 -33.66 -36.07 -31.54
CA ALA A 151 -34.11 -37.05 -30.55
C ALA A 151 -34.69 -36.38 -29.29
N GLU A 152 -34.02 -35.35 -28.77
CA GLU A 152 -34.48 -34.54 -27.64
C GLU A 152 -35.87 -33.96 -27.88
N ASN A 153 -36.06 -33.27 -29.02
CA ASN A 153 -37.35 -32.66 -29.37
C ASN A 153 -38.49 -33.68 -29.39
N PHE A 154 -38.28 -34.84 -30.04
CA PHE A 154 -39.31 -35.86 -30.15
C PHE A 154 -39.57 -36.61 -28.83
N LEU A 155 -38.56 -36.82 -27.98
CA LEU A 155 -38.73 -37.42 -26.66
C LEU A 155 -39.44 -36.47 -25.68
N GLN A 156 -39.19 -35.16 -25.76
CA GLN A 156 -39.96 -34.16 -25.00
C GLN A 156 -41.44 -34.19 -25.39
N GLU A 157 -41.77 -34.32 -26.68
CA GLU A 157 -43.15 -34.50 -27.12
C GLU A 157 -43.75 -35.85 -26.69
N ALA A 158 -42.94 -36.91 -26.63
CA ALA A 158 -43.37 -38.19 -26.06
C ALA A 158 -43.76 -38.06 -24.57
N ILE A 159 -43.05 -37.20 -23.83
CA ILE A 159 -43.32 -36.91 -22.41
C ILE A 159 -44.51 -35.95 -22.25
N SER A 160 -44.67 -34.97 -23.14
CA SER A 160 -45.82 -34.05 -23.17
C SER A 160 -47.13 -34.82 -23.39
N ALA A 161 -47.10 -35.83 -24.27
CA ALA A 161 -48.21 -36.72 -24.60
C ALA A 161 -48.41 -37.89 -23.62
N ARG A 162 -48.07 -37.72 -22.33
CA ARG A 162 -48.04 -38.78 -21.29
C ARG A 162 -49.29 -39.66 -21.18
N THR A 163 -50.48 -39.13 -21.42
CA THR A 163 -51.75 -39.90 -21.32
C THR A 163 -51.92 -40.94 -22.43
N LYS A 164 -51.13 -40.81 -23.51
CA LYS A 164 -51.15 -41.64 -24.72
C LYS A 164 -49.80 -42.31 -24.98
N ASN A 165 -48.86 -42.20 -24.04
CA ASN A 165 -47.55 -42.81 -24.14
C ASN A 165 -47.44 -44.00 -23.18
N ARG A 166 -47.43 -45.21 -23.73
CA ARG A 166 -47.19 -46.45 -22.96
C ARG A 166 -45.72 -46.67 -22.59
N HIS A 167 -44.80 -45.88 -23.13
CA HIS A 167 -43.34 -45.95 -22.94
C HIS A 167 -42.82 -44.66 -22.31
N ILE A 168 -43.60 -44.06 -21.40
CA ILE A 168 -43.27 -42.77 -20.78
C ILE A 168 -42.01 -42.87 -19.90
N ASP A 169 -41.85 -43.97 -19.17
CA ASP A 169 -40.66 -44.30 -18.40
C ASP A 169 -39.44 -44.51 -19.30
N TYR A 170 -39.59 -45.24 -20.41
CA TYR A 170 -38.52 -45.34 -21.42
C TYR A 170 -38.19 -43.98 -22.07
N SER A 171 -39.19 -43.12 -22.29
CA SER A 171 -38.99 -41.79 -22.88
C SER A 171 -38.17 -40.90 -21.95
N LEU A 172 -38.48 -40.91 -20.65
CA LEU A 172 -37.73 -40.20 -19.61
C LEU A 172 -36.29 -40.72 -19.52
N TYR A 173 -36.13 -42.05 -19.49
CA TYR A 173 -34.81 -42.68 -19.39
C TYR A 173 -33.92 -42.36 -20.61
N SER A 174 -34.47 -42.46 -21.83
CA SER A 174 -33.74 -42.15 -23.05
C SER A 174 -33.36 -40.68 -23.15
N LEU A 175 -34.28 -39.77 -22.79
CA LEU A 175 -34.00 -38.33 -22.78
C LEU A 175 -32.90 -37.98 -21.78
N ALA A 176 -32.97 -38.54 -20.56
CA ALA A 176 -31.93 -38.39 -19.56
C ALA A 176 -30.58 -38.92 -20.05
N GLY A 177 -30.57 -40.06 -20.74
CA GLY A 177 -29.37 -40.63 -21.36
C GLY A 177 -28.75 -39.74 -22.45
N ILE A 178 -29.56 -38.97 -23.19
CA ILE A 178 -29.07 -37.99 -24.16
C ILE A 178 -28.41 -36.81 -23.45
N TYR A 179 -29.02 -36.28 -22.39
CA TYR A 179 -28.42 -35.21 -21.60
C TYR A 179 -27.10 -35.65 -20.95
N GLU A 180 -27.01 -36.90 -20.49
CA GLU A 180 -25.76 -37.42 -19.96
C GLU A 180 -24.66 -37.50 -21.05
N LYS A 181 -24.98 -38.00 -22.25
CA LYS A 181 -24.04 -38.04 -23.38
C LYS A 181 -23.57 -36.66 -23.84
N THR A 182 -24.41 -35.65 -23.67
CA THR A 182 -24.10 -34.25 -24.01
C THR A 182 -23.49 -33.47 -22.84
N LEU A 183 -23.16 -34.16 -21.73
CA LEU A 183 -22.52 -33.63 -20.52
C LEU A 183 -23.40 -32.64 -19.71
N ASP A 184 -24.71 -32.59 -19.97
CA ASP A 184 -25.68 -31.86 -19.15
C ASP A 184 -26.24 -32.75 -18.04
N TYR A 185 -25.40 -33.01 -17.04
CA TYR A 185 -25.72 -33.92 -15.94
C TYR A 185 -26.88 -33.43 -15.06
N ASN A 186 -27.13 -32.11 -14.97
CA ASN A 186 -28.25 -31.58 -14.19
C ASN A 186 -29.59 -31.94 -14.83
N SER A 187 -29.71 -31.74 -16.15
CA SER A 187 -30.91 -32.15 -16.89
C SER A 187 -31.09 -33.67 -16.87
N ALA A 188 -29.99 -34.43 -17.01
CA ALA A 188 -30.03 -35.89 -16.92
C ALA A 188 -30.60 -36.37 -15.57
N VAL A 189 -30.10 -35.82 -14.46
CA VAL A 189 -30.61 -36.12 -13.11
C VAL A 189 -32.09 -35.80 -12.99
N ALA A 190 -32.54 -34.64 -13.46
CA ALA A 190 -33.94 -34.23 -13.35
C ALA A 190 -34.91 -35.23 -14.00
N TYR A 191 -34.59 -35.72 -15.21
CA TYR A 191 -35.46 -36.67 -15.92
C TYR A 191 -35.36 -38.10 -15.38
N TYR A 192 -34.18 -38.56 -14.94
CA TYR A 192 -34.08 -39.84 -14.23
C TYR A 192 -34.84 -39.81 -12.89
N ASP A 193 -34.81 -38.68 -12.17
CA ASP A 193 -35.54 -38.52 -10.91
C ASP A 193 -37.07 -38.44 -11.11
N GLU A 194 -37.53 -37.83 -12.22
CA GLU A 194 -38.95 -37.89 -12.62
C GLU A 194 -39.40 -39.35 -12.83
N LEU A 195 -38.56 -40.19 -13.46
CA LEU A 195 -38.83 -41.62 -13.63
C LEU A 195 -38.97 -42.31 -12.27
N LEU A 196 -38.02 -42.09 -11.35
CA LEU A 196 -38.06 -42.71 -10.01
C LEU A 196 -39.26 -42.26 -9.17
N SER A 197 -39.64 -41.00 -9.30
CA SER A 197 -40.73 -40.38 -8.54
C SER A 197 -42.10 -40.87 -8.97
N PHE A 198 -42.34 -40.97 -10.28
CA PHE A 198 -43.68 -41.28 -10.81
C PHE A 198 -43.83 -42.72 -11.32
N TYR A 199 -42.73 -43.41 -11.62
CA TYR A 199 -42.73 -44.74 -12.26
C TYR A 199 -41.81 -45.74 -11.53
N ARG A 200 -41.86 -45.75 -10.19
CA ARG A 200 -40.98 -46.55 -9.33
C ARG A 200 -40.97 -48.06 -9.58
N GLU A 201 -42.07 -48.61 -10.10
CA GLU A 201 -42.19 -50.03 -10.45
C GLU A 201 -41.65 -50.37 -11.85
N SER A 202 -41.15 -49.38 -12.61
CA SER A 202 -40.53 -49.60 -13.92
C SER A 202 -39.27 -50.46 -13.79
N GLU A 203 -39.04 -51.33 -14.78
CA GLU A 203 -37.81 -52.12 -14.89
C GLU A 203 -36.56 -51.22 -15.07
N LEU A 204 -36.75 -49.97 -15.50
CA LEU A 204 -35.71 -48.97 -15.65
C LEU A 204 -35.37 -48.23 -14.35
N ALA A 205 -36.19 -48.33 -13.31
CA ALA A 205 -35.96 -47.60 -12.06
C ALA A 205 -34.59 -47.90 -11.42
N PRO A 206 -34.13 -49.17 -11.30
CA PRO A 206 -32.77 -49.45 -10.84
C PRO A 206 -31.67 -48.84 -11.71
N TYR A 207 -31.87 -48.78 -13.03
CA TYR A 207 -30.89 -48.20 -13.94
C TYR A 207 -30.86 -46.67 -13.82
N ALA A 208 -32.02 -46.02 -13.71
CA ALA A 208 -32.11 -44.58 -13.46
C ALA A 208 -31.40 -44.20 -12.17
N GLN A 209 -31.64 -44.93 -11.08
CA GLN A 209 -30.95 -44.74 -9.79
C GLN A 209 -29.43 -44.77 -9.93
N PHE A 210 -28.90 -45.79 -10.62
CA PHE A 210 -27.48 -45.93 -10.89
C PHE A 210 -26.91 -44.73 -11.69
N ARG A 211 -27.62 -44.29 -12.73
CA ARG A 211 -27.17 -43.19 -13.59
C ARG A 211 -27.22 -41.83 -12.90
N ILE A 212 -28.20 -41.58 -12.03
CA ILE A 212 -28.22 -40.39 -11.16
C ILE A 212 -26.96 -40.35 -10.31
N GLY A 213 -26.59 -41.47 -9.68
CA GLY A 213 -25.37 -41.57 -8.89
C GLY A 213 -24.09 -41.24 -9.67
N ILE A 214 -23.99 -41.68 -10.93
CA ILE A 214 -22.88 -41.32 -11.83
C ILE A 214 -22.93 -39.82 -12.18
N CYS A 215 -24.10 -39.29 -12.52
CA CYS A 215 -24.24 -37.87 -12.85
C CYS A 215 -23.78 -36.97 -11.69
N TYR A 216 -24.17 -37.28 -10.45
CA TYR A 216 -23.69 -36.55 -9.27
C TYR A 216 -22.18 -36.69 -9.06
N TYR A 217 -21.60 -37.86 -9.36
CA TYR A 217 -20.16 -38.04 -9.30
C TYR A 217 -19.43 -37.13 -10.32
N GLU A 218 -19.93 -37.03 -11.55
CA GLU A 218 -19.38 -36.16 -12.59
C GLU A 218 -19.59 -34.66 -12.29
N LEU A 219 -20.70 -34.31 -11.63
CA LEU A 219 -20.95 -32.98 -11.06
C LEU A 219 -20.04 -32.64 -9.86
N LYS A 220 -19.23 -33.60 -9.38
CA LYS A 220 -18.39 -33.52 -8.16
C LYS A 220 -19.21 -33.33 -6.88
N GLU A 221 -20.49 -33.66 -6.91
CA GLU A 221 -21.40 -33.69 -5.76
C GLU A 221 -21.33 -35.07 -5.10
N TYR A 222 -20.16 -35.37 -4.50
CA TYR A 222 -19.85 -36.72 -4.03
C TYR A 222 -20.76 -37.20 -2.89
N ASP A 223 -21.29 -36.30 -2.06
CA ASP A 223 -22.27 -36.66 -1.01
C ASP A 223 -23.58 -37.17 -1.63
N SER A 224 -24.10 -36.48 -2.65
CA SER A 224 -25.26 -36.92 -3.41
C SER A 224 -24.98 -38.23 -4.14
N ALA A 225 -23.80 -38.37 -4.76
CA ALA A 225 -23.40 -39.61 -5.41
C ALA A 225 -23.38 -40.81 -4.43
N VAL A 226 -22.87 -40.59 -3.20
CA VAL A 226 -22.88 -41.63 -2.15
C VAL A 226 -24.31 -42.02 -1.78
N LEU A 227 -25.20 -41.05 -1.60
CA LEU A 227 -26.60 -41.31 -1.24
C LEU A 227 -27.28 -42.19 -2.29
N GLU A 228 -27.18 -41.80 -3.56
CA GLU A 228 -27.87 -42.46 -4.66
C GLU A 228 -27.28 -43.84 -5.01
N LEU A 229 -25.96 -44.00 -4.94
CA LEU A 229 -25.28 -45.27 -5.22
C LEU A 229 -25.36 -46.28 -4.06
N SER A 230 -25.83 -45.85 -2.89
CA SER A 230 -26.07 -46.72 -1.73
C SER A 230 -27.51 -47.24 -1.66
N ASP A 231 -28.38 -46.84 -2.58
CA ASP A 231 -29.80 -47.22 -2.56
C ASP A 231 -30.00 -48.73 -2.82
N PRO A 232 -30.93 -49.42 -2.12
CA PRO A 232 -31.21 -50.84 -2.33
C PRO A 232 -31.66 -51.22 -3.74
N LEU A 233 -32.14 -50.27 -4.56
CA LEU A 233 -32.45 -50.52 -5.96
C LEU A 233 -31.21 -50.96 -6.75
N ILE A 234 -30.02 -50.53 -6.36
CA ILE A 234 -28.77 -50.95 -7.00
C ILE A 234 -28.60 -52.47 -6.91
N ASP A 235 -29.01 -53.13 -5.83
CA ASP A 235 -28.91 -54.58 -5.67
C ASP A 235 -29.83 -55.37 -6.62
N LYS A 236 -30.79 -54.71 -7.30
CA LYS A 236 -31.65 -55.31 -8.33
C LYS A 236 -30.99 -55.35 -9.73
N LEU A 237 -29.90 -54.62 -9.93
CA LEU A 237 -29.21 -54.53 -11.23
C LEU A 237 -28.40 -55.80 -11.55
N PRO A 238 -28.04 -56.04 -12.82
CA PRO A 238 -27.03 -57.03 -13.17
C PRO A 238 -25.71 -56.81 -12.44
N ILE A 239 -25.01 -57.91 -12.15
CA ILE A 239 -23.85 -57.98 -11.26
C ILE A 239 -22.68 -57.10 -11.75
N ASP A 240 -22.52 -56.99 -13.07
CA ASP A 240 -21.53 -56.11 -13.72
C ASP A 240 -21.83 -54.62 -13.51
N VAL A 241 -23.11 -54.22 -13.58
CA VAL A 241 -23.57 -52.85 -13.33
C VAL A 241 -23.48 -52.52 -11.83
N GLN A 242 -23.84 -53.46 -10.96
CA GLN A 242 -23.64 -53.31 -9.51
C GLN A 242 -22.17 -53.03 -9.16
N THR A 243 -21.24 -53.71 -9.83
CA THR A 243 -19.80 -53.51 -9.63
C THR A 243 -19.39 -52.10 -9.99
N GLU A 244 -19.89 -51.59 -11.11
CA GLU A 244 -19.62 -50.24 -11.57
C GLU A 244 -20.19 -49.20 -10.60
N ALA A 245 -21.45 -49.35 -10.17
CA ALA A 245 -22.07 -48.51 -9.15
C ALA A 245 -21.22 -48.45 -7.87
N ARG A 246 -20.77 -49.61 -7.38
CA ARG A 246 -19.92 -49.72 -6.18
C ARG A 246 -18.53 -49.12 -6.40
N TYR A 247 -17.99 -49.18 -7.61
CA TYR A 247 -16.72 -48.52 -7.94
C TYR A 247 -16.85 -47.00 -7.84
N TYR A 248 -17.91 -46.42 -8.42
CA TYR A 248 -18.19 -44.98 -8.28
C TYR A 248 -18.49 -44.58 -6.83
N LEU A 249 -19.19 -45.43 -6.07
CA LEU A 249 -19.44 -45.22 -4.64
C LEU A 249 -18.14 -45.15 -3.83
N ALA A 250 -17.24 -46.12 -4.03
CA ALA A 250 -15.94 -46.14 -3.36
C ALA A 250 -15.08 -44.91 -3.71
N ASN A 251 -15.08 -44.50 -4.98
CA ASN A 251 -14.38 -43.28 -5.40
C ASN A 251 -15.03 -42.01 -4.83
N SER A 252 -16.35 -41.96 -4.68
CA SER A 252 -17.06 -40.85 -4.03
C SER A 252 -16.64 -40.73 -2.57
N PHE A 253 -16.65 -41.83 -1.81
CA PHE A 253 -16.11 -41.86 -0.45
C PHE A 253 -14.64 -41.43 -0.38
N PHE A 254 -13.82 -41.87 -1.34
CA PHE A 254 -12.42 -41.43 -1.42
C PHE A 254 -12.29 -39.92 -1.60
N LYS A 255 -13.11 -39.31 -2.46
CA LYS A 255 -13.13 -37.85 -2.70
C LYS A 255 -13.61 -37.06 -1.49
N LEU A 256 -14.54 -37.62 -0.72
CA LEU A 256 -14.98 -37.11 0.59
C LEU A 256 -13.97 -37.34 1.71
N LYS A 257 -12.85 -38.02 1.43
CA LYS A 257 -11.80 -38.42 2.39
C LYS A 257 -12.29 -39.43 3.44
N GLU A 258 -13.39 -40.12 3.18
CA GLU A 258 -13.90 -41.23 3.97
C GLU A 258 -13.20 -42.54 3.61
N TYR A 259 -11.90 -42.59 3.90
CA TYR A 259 -11.01 -43.66 3.42
C TYR A 259 -11.40 -45.06 3.90
N ASN A 260 -11.94 -45.21 5.12
CA ASN A 260 -12.38 -46.51 5.63
C ASN A 260 -13.62 -47.02 4.88
N SER A 261 -14.60 -46.15 4.63
CA SER A 261 -15.80 -46.47 3.84
C SER A 261 -15.40 -46.87 2.42
N ALA A 262 -14.53 -46.09 1.77
CA ALA A 262 -14.01 -46.38 0.44
C ALA A 262 -13.29 -47.73 0.37
N ALA A 263 -12.41 -48.02 1.35
CA ALA A 263 -11.69 -49.29 1.42
C ALA A 263 -12.61 -50.48 1.62
N ASN A 264 -13.64 -50.35 2.45
CA ASN A 264 -14.64 -51.40 2.66
C ASN A 264 -15.37 -51.75 1.37
N VAL A 265 -15.86 -50.75 0.62
CA VAL A 265 -16.55 -50.96 -0.65
C VAL A 265 -15.62 -51.57 -1.69
N PHE A 266 -14.36 -51.10 -1.80
CA PHE A 266 -13.37 -51.70 -2.71
C PHE A 266 -13.03 -53.16 -2.36
N ASN A 267 -12.88 -53.49 -1.08
CA ASN A 267 -12.66 -54.87 -0.65
C ASN A 267 -13.86 -55.77 -0.94
N GLU A 268 -15.08 -55.23 -0.82
CA GLU A 268 -16.29 -55.95 -1.19
C GLU A 268 -16.32 -56.28 -2.69
N ILE A 269 -15.94 -55.34 -3.55
CA ILE A 269 -15.79 -55.58 -5.00
C ILE A 269 -14.80 -56.71 -5.26
N LEU A 270 -13.62 -56.71 -4.61
CA LEU A 270 -12.63 -57.78 -4.78
C LEU A 270 -13.11 -59.15 -4.26
N SER A 271 -14.00 -59.18 -3.27
CA SER A 271 -14.53 -60.43 -2.70
C SER A 271 -15.60 -61.10 -3.57
N LYS A 272 -16.36 -60.30 -4.34
CA LYS A 272 -17.51 -60.76 -5.13
C LYS A 272 -17.18 -61.01 -6.61
N TYR A 273 -16.09 -60.44 -7.13
CA TYR A 273 -15.79 -60.43 -8.57
C TYR A 273 -14.35 -60.83 -8.87
N ASN A 274 -14.18 -61.67 -9.90
CA ASN A 274 -12.88 -62.22 -10.28
C ASN A 274 -12.34 -61.66 -11.63
N ASP A 275 -12.92 -60.56 -12.13
CA ASP A 275 -12.38 -59.85 -13.30
C ASP A 275 -11.06 -59.17 -12.92
N ARG A 276 -9.97 -59.69 -13.50
CA ARG A 276 -8.61 -59.24 -13.21
C ARG A 276 -8.35 -57.78 -13.59
N SER A 277 -8.95 -57.27 -14.67
CA SER A 277 -8.72 -55.88 -15.11
C SER A 277 -9.41 -54.88 -14.17
N LYS A 278 -10.66 -55.15 -13.79
CA LYS A 278 -11.38 -54.35 -12.79
C LYS A 278 -10.72 -54.44 -11.41
N ALA A 279 -10.19 -55.62 -11.05
CA ALA A 279 -9.45 -55.82 -9.81
C ALA A 279 -8.17 -54.97 -9.72
N ASP A 280 -7.46 -54.73 -10.82
CA ASP A 280 -6.25 -53.88 -10.83
C ASP A 280 -6.59 -52.40 -10.54
N ASN A 281 -7.69 -51.88 -11.11
CA ASN A 281 -8.17 -50.51 -10.81
C ASN A 281 -8.61 -50.36 -9.34
N VAL A 282 -9.28 -51.37 -8.80
CA VAL A 282 -9.72 -51.41 -7.39
C VAL A 282 -8.53 -51.47 -6.44
N ARG A 283 -7.55 -52.36 -6.71
CA ARG A 283 -6.30 -52.44 -5.94
C ARG A 283 -5.51 -51.15 -6.02
N PHE A 284 -5.49 -50.49 -7.18
CA PHE A 284 -4.84 -49.18 -7.32
C PHE A 284 -5.51 -48.13 -6.42
N GLY A 285 -6.85 -48.10 -6.38
CA GLY A 285 -7.63 -47.27 -5.46
C GLY A 285 -7.31 -47.55 -3.98
N LEU A 286 -7.21 -48.83 -3.58
CA LEU A 286 -6.78 -49.23 -2.24
C LEU A 286 -5.35 -48.74 -1.92
N GLY A 287 -4.42 -48.83 -2.87
CA GLY A 287 -3.07 -48.28 -2.71
C GLY A 287 -3.09 -46.76 -2.49
N LEU A 288 -3.94 -46.03 -3.21
CA LEU A 288 -4.11 -44.59 -3.01
C LEU A 288 -4.72 -44.28 -1.65
N ILE A 289 -5.68 -45.08 -1.18
CA ILE A 289 -6.26 -44.97 0.17
C ILE A 289 -5.17 -45.15 1.23
N SER A 290 -4.40 -46.24 1.17
CA SER A 290 -3.29 -46.49 2.11
C SER A 290 -2.30 -45.32 2.11
N PHE A 291 -2.00 -44.77 0.93
CA PHE A 291 -1.12 -43.61 0.81
C PHE A 291 -1.70 -42.38 1.52
N GLN A 292 -3.00 -42.06 1.32
CA GLN A 292 -3.65 -40.93 1.97
C GLN A 292 -3.79 -41.11 3.49
N GLN A 293 -3.91 -42.35 3.96
CA GLN A 293 -3.89 -42.70 5.38
C GLN A 293 -2.48 -42.69 5.99
N GLN A 294 -1.46 -42.31 5.21
CA GLN A 294 -0.04 -42.29 5.59
C GLN A 294 0.56 -43.68 5.88
N ASP A 295 -0.13 -44.76 5.51
CA ASP A 295 0.44 -46.11 5.49
C ASP A 295 1.22 -46.32 4.18
N TYR A 296 2.36 -45.63 4.09
CA TYR A 296 3.20 -45.66 2.90
C TYR A 296 3.86 -47.03 2.65
N VAL A 297 3.97 -47.87 3.69
CA VAL A 297 4.52 -49.23 3.55
C VAL A 297 3.53 -50.09 2.78
N GLU A 298 2.27 -50.10 3.21
CA GLU A 298 1.24 -50.87 2.53
C GLU A 298 0.95 -50.32 1.12
N ALA A 299 0.87 -49.00 0.98
CA ALA A 299 0.75 -48.36 -0.33
C ALA A 299 1.88 -48.80 -1.29
N TYR A 300 3.14 -48.78 -0.82
CA TYR A 300 4.27 -49.25 -1.62
C TYR A 300 4.14 -50.72 -2.03
N ASN A 301 3.73 -51.60 -1.12
CA ASN A 301 3.57 -53.02 -1.43
C ASN A 301 2.52 -53.25 -2.52
N ILE A 302 1.35 -52.60 -2.40
CA ILE A 302 0.27 -52.66 -3.38
C ILE A 302 0.76 -52.13 -4.74
N PHE A 303 1.33 -50.92 -4.77
CA PHE A 303 1.79 -50.31 -6.01
C PHE A 303 2.94 -51.07 -6.67
N LYS A 304 3.88 -51.63 -5.89
CA LYS A 304 4.96 -52.46 -6.42
C LYS A 304 4.39 -53.65 -7.20
N VAL A 305 3.48 -54.40 -6.58
CA VAL A 305 2.85 -55.57 -7.21
C VAL A 305 2.13 -55.18 -8.51
N LEU A 306 1.36 -54.09 -8.48
CA LEU A 306 0.65 -53.59 -9.66
C LEU A 306 1.61 -53.10 -10.76
N SER A 307 2.72 -52.46 -10.39
CA SER A 307 3.72 -51.99 -11.37
C SER A 307 4.41 -53.11 -12.14
N GLU A 308 4.42 -54.33 -11.58
CA GLU A 308 5.08 -55.51 -12.15
C GLU A 308 4.10 -56.45 -12.86
N ASN A 309 2.82 -56.47 -12.45
CA ASN A 309 1.87 -57.53 -12.84
C ASN A 309 0.51 -57.03 -13.36
N ALA A 310 0.26 -55.72 -13.42
CA ALA A 310 -1.01 -55.19 -13.92
C ALA A 310 -1.21 -55.50 -15.41
N LEU A 311 -2.46 -55.75 -15.80
CA LEU A 311 -2.81 -56.02 -17.21
C LEU A 311 -2.77 -54.76 -18.09
N SER A 312 -2.97 -53.59 -17.49
CA SER A 312 -2.98 -52.30 -18.19
C SER A 312 -1.66 -51.58 -17.98
N ASP A 313 -0.98 -51.23 -19.07
CA ASP A 313 0.21 -50.35 -19.05
C ASP A 313 -0.07 -49.03 -18.34
N THR A 314 -1.32 -48.54 -18.41
CA THR A 314 -1.73 -47.31 -17.73
C THR A 314 -1.71 -47.45 -16.21
N ILE A 315 -2.12 -48.60 -15.69
CA ILE A 315 -2.03 -48.88 -14.25
C ILE A 315 -0.61 -49.21 -13.85
N ALA A 316 0.13 -49.98 -14.66
CA ALA A 316 1.53 -50.30 -14.36
C ALA A 316 2.39 -49.03 -14.23
N GLN A 317 2.25 -48.07 -15.16
CA GLN A 317 2.97 -46.80 -15.07
C GLN A 317 2.54 -45.95 -13.85
N LYS A 318 1.23 -45.79 -13.59
CA LYS A 318 0.73 -45.01 -12.44
C LYS A 318 1.19 -45.62 -11.13
N SER A 319 1.14 -46.94 -11.00
CA SER A 319 1.63 -47.67 -9.83
C SER A 319 3.13 -47.52 -9.65
N LEU A 320 3.93 -47.55 -10.73
CA LEU A 320 5.36 -47.33 -10.62
C LEU A 320 5.69 -45.93 -10.07
N TYR A 321 4.98 -44.90 -10.54
CA TYR A 321 5.07 -43.54 -9.98
C TYR A 321 4.70 -43.49 -8.49
N TRP A 322 3.54 -44.01 -8.12
CA TRP A 322 3.08 -43.97 -6.73
C TRP A 322 3.93 -44.83 -5.78
N SER A 323 4.54 -45.91 -6.27
CA SER A 323 5.51 -46.69 -5.50
C SER A 323 6.78 -45.88 -5.18
N ALA A 324 7.23 -45.02 -6.11
CA ALA A 324 8.35 -44.10 -5.85
C ALA A 324 7.97 -43.01 -4.86
N GLU A 325 6.77 -42.41 -4.99
CA GLU A 325 6.29 -41.42 -4.01
C GLU A 325 6.14 -42.05 -2.62
N ALA A 326 5.62 -43.27 -2.49
CA ALA A 326 5.51 -43.95 -1.20
C ALA A 326 6.89 -44.09 -0.52
N LYS A 327 7.92 -44.47 -1.29
CA LYS A 327 9.31 -44.50 -0.80
C LYS A 327 9.85 -43.13 -0.43
N ARG A 328 9.51 -42.08 -1.18
CA ARG A 328 9.91 -40.70 -0.87
C ARG A 328 9.29 -40.24 0.46
N TYR A 329 8.00 -40.48 0.70
CA TYR A 329 7.33 -40.13 1.95
C TYR A 329 7.79 -40.98 3.15
N LEU A 330 8.36 -42.16 2.91
CA LEU A 330 9.11 -42.94 3.92
C LEU A 330 10.52 -42.39 4.21
N ASN A 331 10.90 -41.25 3.63
CA ASN A 331 12.27 -40.70 3.66
C ASN A 331 13.34 -41.64 3.07
N GLN A 332 12.94 -42.57 2.21
CA GLN A 332 13.84 -43.50 1.50
C GLN A 332 14.17 -42.97 0.10
N GLU A 333 14.71 -41.75 0.03
CA GLU A 333 14.90 -41.01 -1.23
C GLU A 333 15.77 -41.76 -2.26
N ASN A 334 16.82 -42.45 -1.81
CA ASN A 334 17.67 -43.26 -2.68
C ASN A 334 16.91 -44.42 -3.34
N GLU A 335 15.94 -45.02 -2.64
CA GLU A 335 15.09 -46.05 -3.24
C GLU A 335 14.05 -45.44 -4.18
N ALA A 336 13.46 -44.31 -3.79
CA ALA A 336 12.54 -43.56 -4.66
C ALA A 336 13.22 -43.19 -5.99
N LEU A 337 14.45 -42.67 -5.95
CA LEU A 337 15.24 -42.34 -7.15
C LEU A 337 15.50 -43.56 -8.05
N LYS A 338 15.76 -44.75 -7.48
CA LYS A 338 15.92 -45.99 -8.27
C LYS A 338 14.62 -46.36 -9.00
N ILE A 339 13.47 -46.20 -8.33
CA ILE A 339 12.17 -46.49 -8.92
C ILE A 339 11.82 -45.44 -9.98
N TYR A 340 12.14 -44.17 -9.74
CA TYR A 340 11.98 -43.11 -10.72
C TYR A 340 12.85 -43.32 -11.96
N ASP A 341 14.11 -43.72 -11.79
CA ASP A 341 14.98 -44.07 -12.92
C ASP A 341 14.42 -45.25 -13.72
N LYS A 342 13.88 -46.28 -13.04
CA LYS A 342 13.14 -47.37 -13.70
C LYS A 342 11.95 -46.83 -14.49
N TYR A 343 11.15 -45.92 -13.91
CA TYR A 343 10.02 -45.29 -14.60
C TYR A 343 10.46 -44.54 -15.87
N LEU A 344 11.46 -43.67 -15.75
CA LEU A 344 11.94 -42.84 -16.85
C LEU A 344 12.55 -43.68 -18.00
N LYS A 345 13.11 -44.86 -17.70
CA LYS A 345 13.62 -45.80 -18.70
C LYS A 345 12.50 -46.60 -19.37
N SER A 346 11.50 -47.04 -18.60
CA SER A 346 10.41 -47.87 -19.11
C SER A 346 9.34 -47.06 -19.86
N TYR A 347 9.07 -45.82 -19.44
CA TYR A 347 7.97 -45.00 -19.95
C TYR A 347 8.39 -43.60 -20.40
N PRO A 348 9.47 -43.42 -21.20
CA PRO A 348 10.03 -42.10 -21.51
C PRO A 348 9.08 -41.15 -22.24
N LYS A 349 8.06 -41.67 -22.92
CA LYS A 349 7.06 -40.90 -23.69
C LYS A 349 5.71 -40.77 -22.98
N SER A 350 5.60 -41.19 -21.73
CA SER A 350 4.36 -41.04 -20.97
C SER A 350 4.04 -39.57 -20.72
N SER A 351 2.74 -39.22 -20.71
CA SER A 351 2.27 -37.89 -20.31
C SER A 351 2.59 -37.56 -18.85
N LEU A 352 2.86 -38.58 -18.00
CA LEU A 352 3.28 -38.40 -16.61
C LEU A 352 4.80 -38.20 -16.46
N THR A 353 5.60 -38.43 -17.51
CA THR A 353 7.06 -38.30 -17.45
C THR A 353 7.53 -36.92 -16.98
N PRO A 354 6.98 -35.80 -17.47
CA PRO A 354 7.34 -34.48 -16.97
C PRO A 354 7.07 -34.30 -15.47
N LEU A 355 5.95 -34.83 -14.95
CA LEU A 355 5.65 -34.83 -13.51
C LEU A 355 6.70 -35.65 -12.73
N VAL A 356 7.10 -36.82 -13.24
CA VAL A 356 8.15 -37.64 -12.61
C VAL A 356 9.47 -36.89 -12.56
N LEU A 357 9.88 -36.23 -13.65
CA LEU A 357 11.09 -35.42 -13.72
C LEU A 357 11.06 -34.28 -12.69
N PHE A 358 9.91 -33.62 -12.55
CA PHE A 358 9.69 -32.62 -11.51
C PHE A 358 9.86 -33.21 -10.09
N LYS A 359 9.25 -34.37 -9.78
CA LYS A 359 9.43 -35.02 -8.47
C LYS A 359 10.89 -35.40 -8.18
N VAL A 360 11.60 -35.91 -9.18
CA VAL A 360 13.04 -36.20 -9.08
C VAL A 360 13.83 -34.93 -8.78
N SER A 361 13.52 -33.82 -9.46
CA SER A 361 14.22 -32.55 -9.21
C SER A 361 14.04 -32.02 -7.80
N ILE A 362 12.87 -32.21 -7.17
CA ILE A 362 12.65 -31.81 -5.77
C ILE A 362 13.62 -32.54 -4.83
N ILE A 363 13.85 -33.83 -5.06
CA ILE A 363 14.81 -34.63 -4.26
C ILE A 363 16.22 -34.04 -4.40
N TYR A 364 16.66 -33.75 -5.63
CA TYR A 364 17.97 -33.15 -5.86
C TYR A 364 18.09 -31.73 -5.28
N PHE A 365 17.04 -30.92 -5.40
CA PHE A 365 16.98 -29.57 -4.84
C PHE A 365 17.11 -29.59 -3.32
N ASN A 366 16.36 -30.44 -2.63
CA ASN A 366 16.43 -30.60 -1.17
C ASN A 366 17.81 -31.09 -0.70
N ASN A 367 18.46 -31.93 -1.51
CA ASN A 367 19.84 -32.37 -1.28
C ASN A 367 20.91 -31.34 -1.69
N LYS A 368 20.50 -30.12 -2.09
CA LYS A 368 21.34 -29.01 -2.55
C LYS A 368 22.16 -29.31 -3.82
N ASP A 369 21.79 -30.37 -4.54
CA ASP A 369 22.36 -30.70 -5.85
C ASP A 369 21.60 -29.95 -6.94
N TYR A 370 21.82 -28.64 -6.99
CA TYR A 370 21.11 -27.74 -7.89
C TYR A 370 21.37 -28.02 -9.37
N SER A 371 22.53 -28.61 -9.70
CA SER A 371 22.90 -28.96 -11.08
C SER A 371 22.00 -30.08 -11.62
N ASN A 372 21.84 -31.16 -10.84
CA ASN A 372 20.92 -32.22 -11.24
C ASN A 372 19.46 -31.76 -11.17
N ALA A 373 19.07 -30.99 -10.15
CA ALA A 373 17.71 -30.45 -10.04
C ALA A 373 17.32 -29.65 -11.29
N GLU A 374 18.14 -28.70 -11.70
CA GLU A 374 17.95 -27.87 -12.89
C GLU A 374 17.85 -28.70 -14.18
N LYS A 375 18.74 -29.69 -14.35
CA LYS A 375 18.71 -30.59 -15.51
C LYS A 375 17.38 -31.34 -15.66
N PHE A 376 16.81 -31.82 -14.55
CA PHE A 376 15.53 -32.51 -14.57
C PHE A 376 14.35 -31.54 -14.70
N LEU A 377 14.43 -30.35 -14.08
CA LEU A 377 13.41 -29.30 -14.17
C LEU A 377 13.21 -28.81 -15.60
N ILE A 378 14.29 -28.51 -16.34
CA ILE A 378 14.19 -28.05 -17.74
C ILE A 378 13.38 -29.04 -18.58
N ARG A 379 13.59 -30.34 -18.39
CA ARG A 379 12.84 -31.39 -19.10
C ARG A 379 11.40 -31.56 -18.60
N SER A 380 11.11 -31.19 -17.36
CA SER A 380 9.74 -31.22 -16.83
C SER A 380 8.84 -30.11 -17.39
N LEU A 381 9.42 -29.09 -18.04
CA LEU A 381 8.67 -28.02 -18.68
C LEU A 381 7.87 -28.50 -19.92
N ASP A 382 8.22 -29.66 -20.49
CA ASP A 382 7.47 -30.29 -21.59
C ASP A 382 6.10 -30.85 -21.15
N SER A 383 5.68 -30.64 -19.89
CA SER A 383 4.38 -31.08 -19.37
C SER A 383 3.22 -30.34 -20.02
N GLU A 384 2.13 -31.05 -20.33
CA GLU A 384 0.84 -30.43 -20.69
C GLU A 384 0.08 -29.89 -19.46
N ASP A 385 0.52 -30.24 -18.24
CA ASP A 385 -0.06 -29.73 -16.98
C ASP A 385 0.61 -28.41 -16.60
N GLU A 386 -0.13 -27.31 -16.75
CA GLU A 386 0.30 -25.96 -16.37
C GLU A 386 0.76 -25.86 -14.91
N THR A 387 0.20 -26.66 -14.01
CA THR A 387 0.62 -26.71 -12.60
C THR A 387 2.05 -27.23 -12.46
N VAL A 388 2.41 -28.25 -13.24
CA VAL A 388 3.77 -28.79 -13.26
C VAL A 388 4.72 -27.76 -13.87
N GLN A 389 4.35 -27.16 -14.99
CA GLN A 389 5.16 -26.10 -15.62
C GLN A 389 5.42 -24.93 -14.67
N SER A 390 4.38 -24.39 -14.04
CA SER A 390 4.48 -23.27 -13.10
C SER A 390 5.41 -23.59 -11.92
N LYS A 391 5.25 -24.77 -11.31
CA LYS A 391 6.11 -25.21 -10.19
C LYS A 391 7.55 -25.45 -10.63
N SER A 392 7.76 -25.97 -11.84
CA SER A 392 9.09 -26.19 -12.38
C SER A 392 9.82 -24.88 -12.67
N PHE A 393 9.14 -23.92 -13.29
CA PHE A 393 9.66 -22.58 -13.50
C PHE A 393 10.00 -21.89 -12.17
N LYS A 394 9.13 -21.98 -11.16
CA LYS A 394 9.41 -21.41 -9.83
C LYS A 394 10.70 -21.98 -9.24
N LEU A 395 10.87 -23.31 -9.26
CA LEU A 395 12.07 -23.94 -8.68
C LEU A 395 13.34 -23.62 -9.47
N LEU A 396 13.25 -23.47 -10.80
CA LEU A 396 14.33 -22.94 -11.63
C LEU A 396 14.70 -21.51 -11.24
N GLY A 397 13.70 -20.65 -11.02
CA GLY A 397 13.90 -19.28 -10.54
C GLY A 397 14.59 -19.22 -9.17
N GLU A 398 14.18 -20.09 -8.23
CA GLU A 398 14.84 -20.23 -6.92
C GLU A 398 16.30 -20.66 -7.04
N ILE A 399 16.59 -21.65 -7.89
CA ILE A 399 17.97 -22.08 -8.19
C ILE A 399 18.79 -20.92 -8.77
N SER A 400 18.22 -20.16 -9.71
CA SER A 400 18.89 -19.01 -10.34
C SER A 400 19.17 -17.89 -9.33
N LEU A 401 18.25 -17.60 -8.40
CA LEU A 401 18.51 -16.66 -7.29
C LEU A 401 19.67 -17.11 -6.41
N LEU A 402 19.73 -18.40 -6.05
CA LEU A 402 20.83 -18.95 -5.24
C LEU A 402 22.17 -18.84 -5.96
N LYS A 403 22.19 -18.99 -7.29
CA LYS A 403 23.36 -18.79 -8.14
C LYS A 403 23.68 -17.31 -8.40
N LYS A 404 22.83 -16.39 -7.95
CA LYS A 404 22.87 -14.94 -8.25
C LYS A 404 22.76 -14.61 -9.74
N ASP A 405 22.15 -15.50 -10.52
CA ASP A 405 21.79 -15.26 -11.91
C ASP A 405 20.39 -14.63 -11.95
N TYR A 406 20.33 -13.33 -11.66
CA TYR A 406 19.08 -12.60 -11.51
C TYR A 406 18.30 -12.48 -12.82
N SER A 407 18.98 -12.49 -13.98
CA SER A 407 18.35 -12.44 -15.30
C SER A 407 17.54 -13.70 -15.56
N SER A 408 18.15 -14.88 -15.39
CA SER A 408 17.44 -16.14 -15.54
C SER A 408 16.35 -16.30 -14.48
N ALA A 409 16.59 -15.83 -13.25
CA ALA A 409 15.59 -15.86 -12.19
C ALA A 409 14.34 -15.06 -12.54
N GLU A 410 14.50 -13.84 -13.07
CA GLU A 410 13.39 -13.00 -13.54
C GLU A 410 12.56 -13.72 -14.61
N GLU A 411 13.21 -14.26 -15.64
CA GLU A 411 12.54 -14.97 -16.74
C GLU A 411 11.75 -16.19 -16.25
N TYR A 412 12.36 -16.99 -15.37
CA TYR A 412 11.72 -18.18 -14.81
C TYR A 412 10.55 -17.81 -13.90
N PHE A 413 10.68 -16.83 -13.00
CA PHE A 413 9.55 -16.44 -12.15
C PHE A 413 8.41 -15.79 -12.94
N ALA A 414 8.71 -14.97 -13.95
CA ALA A 414 7.68 -14.43 -14.84
C ALA A 414 6.92 -15.54 -15.57
N SER A 415 7.64 -16.57 -16.04
CA SER A 415 7.05 -17.75 -16.67
C SER A 415 6.22 -18.58 -15.69
N ALA A 416 6.67 -18.71 -14.43
CA ALA A 416 5.95 -19.40 -13.37
C ALA A 416 4.60 -18.72 -13.05
N VAL A 417 4.59 -17.39 -12.96
CA VAL A 417 3.38 -16.58 -12.74
C VAL A 417 2.42 -16.74 -13.92
N LYS A 418 2.93 -16.68 -15.15
CA LYS A 418 2.11 -16.82 -16.37
C LYS A 418 1.47 -18.20 -16.53
N ALA A 419 2.20 -19.26 -16.18
CA ALA A 419 1.73 -20.64 -16.26
C ALA A 419 0.87 -21.06 -15.05
N SER A 420 0.59 -20.17 -14.09
CA SER A 420 -0.15 -20.52 -12.88
C SER A 420 -1.66 -20.51 -13.15
N PRO A 421 -2.36 -21.66 -13.02
CA PRO A 421 -3.79 -21.74 -13.37
C PRO A 421 -4.70 -20.98 -12.39
N GLU A 422 -4.29 -20.81 -11.12
CA GLU A 422 -5.03 -20.05 -10.11
C GLU A 422 -4.10 -19.23 -9.19
N PRO A 423 -4.52 -18.04 -8.73
CA PRO A 423 -3.78 -17.29 -7.71
C PRO A 423 -3.73 -18.06 -6.38
N GLY A 424 -2.54 -18.42 -5.93
CA GLY A 424 -2.31 -19.13 -4.66
C GLY A 424 -0.88 -18.98 -4.15
N GLU A 425 -0.54 -19.74 -3.10
CA GLU A 425 0.78 -19.65 -2.42
C GLU A 425 1.97 -19.76 -3.39
N ASP A 426 1.92 -20.70 -4.34
CA ASP A 426 2.98 -20.89 -5.34
C ASP A 426 3.12 -19.69 -6.29
N SER A 427 2.00 -19.07 -6.68
CA SER A 427 1.99 -17.86 -7.52
C SER A 427 2.55 -16.67 -6.75
N PHE A 428 2.20 -16.53 -5.46
CA PHE A 428 2.70 -15.46 -4.59
C PHE A 428 4.20 -15.54 -4.35
N ARG A 429 4.74 -16.74 -4.12
CA ARG A 429 6.20 -16.93 -4.00
C ARG A 429 6.92 -16.65 -5.32
N SER A 430 6.31 -16.99 -6.45
CA SER A 430 6.87 -16.68 -7.78
C SER A 430 6.89 -15.16 -8.02
N LEU A 431 5.81 -14.45 -7.66
CA LEU A 431 5.75 -12.99 -7.77
C LEU A 431 6.75 -12.29 -6.82
N LEU A 432 6.96 -12.83 -5.63
CA LEU A 432 8.02 -12.38 -4.72
C LEU A 432 9.40 -12.55 -5.38
N GLY A 433 9.72 -13.76 -5.86
CA GLY A 433 10.98 -14.05 -6.53
C GLY A 433 11.22 -13.17 -7.77
N LEU A 434 10.16 -12.85 -8.51
CA LEU A 434 10.19 -11.92 -9.65
C LEU A 434 10.59 -10.51 -9.20
N GLY A 435 9.90 -9.97 -8.20
CA GLY A 435 10.20 -8.64 -7.66
C GLY A 435 11.61 -8.53 -7.06
N VAL A 436 12.09 -9.59 -6.39
CA VAL A 436 13.46 -9.65 -5.87
C VAL A 436 14.49 -9.67 -6.99
N SER A 437 14.27 -10.47 -8.03
CA SER A 437 15.15 -10.52 -9.21
C SER A 437 15.23 -9.15 -9.88
N GLN A 438 14.09 -8.48 -10.06
CA GLN A 438 14.00 -7.15 -10.66
C GLN A 438 14.74 -6.09 -9.85
N TYR A 439 14.64 -6.13 -8.52
CA TYR A 439 15.44 -5.26 -7.64
C TYR A 439 16.95 -5.43 -7.89
N TYR A 440 17.46 -6.67 -7.91
CA TYR A 440 18.89 -6.91 -8.15
C TYR A 440 19.35 -6.54 -9.57
N LEU A 441 18.44 -6.52 -10.54
CA LEU A 441 18.69 -6.05 -11.90
C LEU A 441 18.60 -4.51 -12.05
N ASN A 442 18.24 -3.79 -10.98
CA ASN A 442 17.94 -2.36 -10.96
C ASN A 442 16.67 -1.97 -11.76
N ASN A 443 15.79 -2.93 -12.03
CA ASN A 443 14.47 -2.73 -12.63
C ASN A 443 13.46 -2.32 -11.53
N PHE A 444 13.70 -1.15 -10.92
CA PHE A 444 13.01 -0.75 -9.69
C PHE A 444 11.51 -0.49 -9.89
N GLU A 445 11.07 0.01 -11.04
CA GLU A 445 9.64 0.29 -11.28
C GLU A 445 8.81 -0.99 -11.39
N GLU A 446 9.36 -2.00 -12.08
CA GLU A 446 8.76 -3.32 -12.21
C GLU A 446 8.74 -4.04 -10.85
N ALA A 447 9.86 -3.97 -10.10
CA ALA A 447 9.94 -4.50 -8.75
C ALA A 447 8.88 -3.87 -7.83
N ILE A 448 8.74 -2.53 -7.87
CA ILE A 448 7.74 -1.79 -7.08
C ILE A 448 6.33 -2.25 -7.45
N THR A 449 6.04 -2.36 -8.75
CA THR A 449 4.70 -2.75 -9.24
C THR A 449 4.33 -4.14 -8.76
N ASN A 450 5.21 -5.13 -8.99
CA ASN A 450 4.96 -6.53 -8.65
C ASN A 450 4.89 -6.76 -7.13
N LEU A 451 5.79 -6.15 -6.35
CA LEU A 451 5.81 -6.30 -4.89
C LEU A 451 4.64 -5.56 -4.21
N SER A 452 4.21 -4.43 -4.76
CA SER A 452 3.01 -3.72 -4.25
C SER A 452 1.75 -4.52 -4.52
N ASP A 453 1.61 -5.09 -5.73
CA ASP A 453 0.48 -5.97 -6.07
C ASP A 453 0.46 -7.22 -5.19
N LEU A 454 1.62 -7.85 -4.97
CA LEU A 454 1.77 -8.98 -4.04
C LEU A 454 1.27 -8.65 -2.64
N LEU A 455 1.69 -7.50 -2.08
CA LEU A 455 1.29 -7.07 -0.75
C LEU A 455 -0.22 -6.75 -0.65
N ALA A 456 -0.85 -6.30 -1.74
CA ALA A 456 -2.29 -6.07 -1.79
C ALA A 456 -3.11 -7.37 -1.73
N ARG A 457 -2.55 -8.50 -2.22
CA ARG A 457 -3.23 -9.81 -2.28
C ARG A 457 -3.29 -10.57 -0.95
N GLY A 458 -2.58 -10.12 0.09
CA GLY A 458 -2.78 -10.60 1.48
C GLY A 458 -1.69 -11.51 2.05
N ASN A 459 -2.00 -12.79 2.28
CA ASN A 459 -1.16 -13.75 3.04
C ASN A 459 -0.63 -14.88 2.14
N GLY A 460 0.34 -15.68 2.64
CA GLY A 460 0.90 -16.84 1.92
C GLY A 460 2.27 -16.61 1.27
N PHE A 461 3.04 -15.63 1.75
CA PHE A 461 4.42 -15.36 1.31
C PHE A 461 5.19 -14.62 2.42
N GLU A 462 6.51 -14.50 2.25
CA GLU A 462 7.43 -13.84 3.17
C GLU A 462 7.27 -12.30 3.13
N LYS A 463 6.28 -11.78 3.88
CA LYS A 463 5.96 -10.34 3.92
C LYS A 463 7.13 -9.43 4.27
N ASP A 464 8.01 -9.87 5.17
CA ASP A 464 9.20 -9.12 5.57
C ASP A 464 10.16 -8.94 4.37
N LYS A 465 10.35 -9.97 3.53
CA LYS A 465 11.13 -9.87 2.30
C LYS A 465 10.47 -8.93 1.29
N ALA A 466 9.16 -9.08 1.07
CA ALA A 466 8.42 -8.24 0.14
C ALA A 466 8.55 -6.76 0.52
N ASN A 467 8.35 -6.42 1.81
CA ASN A 467 8.52 -5.05 2.30
C ASN A 467 9.97 -4.58 2.25
N LEU A 468 10.96 -5.43 2.55
CA LEU A 468 12.37 -5.06 2.42
C LEU A 468 12.69 -4.63 0.99
N TYR A 469 12.46 -5.51 0.00
CA TYR A 469 12.87 -5.23 -1.38
C TYR A 469 12.03 -4.13 -2.03
N LEU A 470 10.77 -3.95 -1.60
CA LEU A 470 9.97 -2.79 -1.99
C LEU A 470 10.54 -1.48 -1.41
N ALA A 471 10.95 -1.51 -0.14
CA ALA A 471 11.60 -0.37 0.51
C ALA A 471 12.94 -0.02 -0.16
N GLU A 472 13.78 -1.02 -0.43
CA GLU A 472 15.05 -0.85 -1.13
C GLU A 472 14.86 -0.29 -2.55
N SER A 473 13.81 -0.74 -3.26
CA SER A 473 13.49 -0.22 -4.61
C SER A 473 13.08 1.26 -4.56
N TYR A 474 12.23 1.66 -3.60
CA TYR A 474 11.92 3.07 -3.39
C TYR A 474 13.14 3.89 -2.94
N PHE A 475 14.00 3.30 -2.10
CA PHE A 475 15.23 3.94 -1.63
C PHE A 475 16.17 4.23 -2.80
N ALA A 476 16.37 3.27 -3.70
CA ALA A 476 17.20 3.43 -4.90
C ALA A 476 16.68 4.53 -5.84
N LYS A 477 15.36 4.74 -5.89
CA LYS A 477 14.73 5.86 -6.62
C LYS A 477 14.81 7.22 -5.90
N GLY A 478 15.33 7.27 -4.68
CA GLY A 478 15.35 8.48 -3.85
C GLY A 478 13.99 8.84 -3.23
N GLU A 479 13.02 7.93 -3.28
CA GLU A 479 11.68 8.11 -2.71
C GLU A 479 11.67 7.73 -1.21
N PHE A 480 12.51 8.40 -0.41
CA PHE A 480 12.83 8.01 0.97
C PHE A 480 11.63 7.96 1.93
N ASN A 481 10.58 8.75 1.67
CA ASN A 481 9.37 8.69 2.50
C ASN A 481 8.59 7.38 2.26
N LYS A 482 8.57 6.87 1.03
CA LYS A 482 7.92 5.60 0.71
C LYS A 482 8.77 4.42 1.17
N SER A 483 10.10 4.48 1.01
CA SER A 483 10.99 3.45 1.56
C SER A 483 10.79 3.29 3.06
N LEU A 484 10.69 4.42 3.79
CA LEU A 484 10.44 4.43 5.23
C LEU A 484 9.14 3.71 5.62
N GLN A 485 8.06 3.91 4.86
CA GLN A 485 6.77 3.26 5.14
C GLN A 485 6.91 1.73 5.11
N HIS A 486 7.65 1.20 4.13
CA HIS A 486 7.83 -0.24 3.96
C HIS A 486 8.85 -0.84 4.93
N TYR A 487 9.99 -0.17 5.20
CA TYR A 487 10.95 -0.66 6.20
C TYR A 487 10.32 -0.84 7.59
N LYS A 488 9.34 0.01 7.96
CA LYS A 488 8.61 -0.10 9.25
C LYS A 488 7.74 -1.35 9.38
N TYR A 489 7.36 -1.97 8.27
CA TYR A 489 6.60 -3.23 8.27
C TYR A 489 7.50 -4.46 8.32
N VAL A 490 8.81 -4.31 8.21
CA VAL A 490 9.77 -5.41 8.34
C VAL A 490 10.05 -5.66 9.82
N ASN A 491 9.94 -6.92 10.26
CA ASN A 491 10.41 -7.30 11.59
C ASN A 491 11.94 -7.13 11.70
N LEU A 492 12.39 -6.08 12.40
CA LEU A 492 13.82 -5.77 12.61
C LEU A 492 14.58 -6.83 13.43
N PHE A 493 13.88 -7.78 14.06
CA PHE A 493 14.47 -8.95 14.72
C PHE A 493 14.67 -10.15 13.79
N SER A 494 14.16 -10.10 12.55
CA SER A 494 14.39 -11.14 11.55
C SER A 494 15.88 -11.35 11.29
N GLU A 495 16.36 -12.59 11.39
CA GLU A 495 17.75 -12.95 11.06
C GLU A 495 18.04 -12.81 9.56
N GLU A 496 17.01 -12.90 8.72
CA GLU A 496 17.16 -12.93 7.27
C GLU A 496 17.18 -11.53 6.63
N VAL A 497 16.35 -10.61 7.12
CA VAL A 497 16.16 -9.28 6.49
C VAL A 497 16.18 -8.10 7.47
N GLY A 498 16.19 -8.37 8.78
CA GLY A 498 16.08 -7.32 9.80
C GLY A 498 17.29 -6.39 9.85
N LYS A 499 18.48 -6.89 9.49
CA LYS A 499 19.72 -6.11 9.44
C LYS A 499 19.69 -5.09 8.31
N GLU A 500 19.39 -5.55 7.10
CA GLU A 500 19.27 -4.75 5.88
C GLU A 500 18.18 -3.69 6.07
N ALA A 501 17.02 -4.09 6.60
CA ALA A 501 15.93 -3.17 6.89
C ALA A 501 16.31 -2.08 7.91
N LEU A 502 17.01 -2.44 9.00
CA LEU A 502 17.45 -1.46 9.99
C LEU A 502 18.44 -0.45 9.40
N TYR A 503 19.36 -0.91 8.56
CA TYR A 503 20.33 -0.05 7.89
C TYR A 503 19.66 0.90 6.88
N GLY A 504 18.79 0.37 6.01
CA GLY A 504 18.04 1.15 5.03
C GLY A 504 17.07 2.15 5.68
N LEU A 505 16.46 1.78 6.81
CA LEU A 505 15.61 2.67 7.61
C LEU A 505 16.41 3.86 8.16
N ALA A 506 17.60 3.62 8.73
CA ALA A 506 18.47 4.67 9.24
C ALA A 506 18.90 5.65 8.13
N TYR A 507 19.27 5.11 6.96
CA TYR A 507 19.62 5.90 5.79
C TYR A 507 18.44 6.67 5.19
N SER A 508 17.22 6.13 5.24
CA SER A 508 16.03 6.83 4.77
C SER A 508 15.78 8.09 5.59
N TYR A 509 15.85 7.99 6.93
CA TYR A 509 15.76 9.16 7.81
C TYR A 509 16.91 10.16 7.58
N PHE A 510 18.13 9.67 7.40
CA PHE A 510 19.30 10.51 7.15
C PHE A 510 19.13 11.35 5.88
N ASN A 511 18.72 10.74 4.77
CA ASN A 511 18.51 11.45 3.50
C ASN A 511 17.33 12.43 3.55
N MET A 512 16.32 12.15 4.39
CA MET A 512 15.23 13.08 4.69
C MET A 512 15.64 14.23 5.63
N LYS A 513 16.90 14.25 6.11
CA LYS A 513 17.42 15.20 7.11
C LYS A 513 16.69 15.14 8.46
N ASP A 514 15.99 14.03 8.72
CA ASP A 514 15.42 13.71 10.03
C ASP A 514 16.52 13.07 10.90
N PHE A 515 17.47 13.93 11.28
CA PHE A 515 18.66 13.50 12.03
C PHE A 515 18.33 12.90 13.40
N PRO A 516 17.31 13.33 14.17
CA PRO A 516 16.94 12.67 15.42
C PRO A 516 16.59 11.18 15.25
N ASN A 517 15.78 10.83 14.25
CA ASN A 517 15.45 9.43 13.97
C ASN A 517 16.65 8.68 13.37
N ALA A 518 17.44 9.32 12.49
CA ALA A 518 18.66 8.71 11.96
C ALA A 518 19.65 8.34 13.08
N VAL A 519 19.83 9.22 14.09
CA VAL A 519 20.63 8.94 15.28
C VAL A 519 20.15 7.66 15.97
N TYR A 520 18.85 7.54 16.23
CA TYR A 520 18.28 6.37 16.91
C TYR A 520 18.59 5.08 16.15
N TYR A 521 18.27 5.01 14.85
CA TYR A 521 18.41 3.75 14.10
C TYR A 521 19.86 3.40 13.76
N PHE A 522 20.75 4.38 13.49
CA PHE A 522 22.17 4.08 13.36
C PHE A 522 22.79 3.62 14.68
N GLN A 523 22.38 4.19 15.81
CA GLN A 523 22.81 3.75 17.14
C GLN A 523 22.38 2.29 17.41
N GLU A 524 21.14 1.93 17.07
CA GLU A 524 20.64 0.56 17.15
C GLU A 524 21.48 -0.39 16.26
N TYR A 525 21.77 0.01 15.00
CA TYR A 525 22.57 -0.78 14.07
C TYR A 525 23.97 -1.08 14.62
N ILE A 526 24.71 -0.06 15.07
CA ILE A 526 26.08 -0.26 15.57
C ILE A 526 26.08 -1.02 16.90
N THR A 527 24.99 -0.97 17.66
CA THR A 527 24.89 -1.73 18.93
C THR A 527 24.70 -3.21 18.65
N LYS A 528 23.85 -3.57 17.68
CA LYS A 528 23.50 -4.95 17.33
C LYS A 528 24.54 -5.62 16.43
N TYR A 529 25.11 -4.89 15.46
CA TYR A 529 25.91 -5.45 14.36
C TYR A 529 27.39 -4.99 14.39
N LYS A 530 28.06 -5.18 15.54
CA LYS A 530 29.44 -4.70 15.79
C LYS A 530 30.54 -5.25 14.87
N ASN A 531 30.28 -6.40 14.24
CA ASN A 531 31.23 -7.09 13.34
C ASN A 531 30.81 -7.00 11.87
N ASP A 532 29.73 -6.30 11.55
CA ASP A 532 29.25 -6.18 10.17
C ASP A 532 30.15 -5.22 9.37
N PRO A 533 30.43 -5.49 8.07
CA PRO A 533 31.25 -4.62 7.24
C PRO A 533 30.76 -3.16 7.16
N LEU A 534 29.46 -2.91 7.32
CA LEU A 534 28.84 -1.59 7.29
C LEU A 534 28.90 -0.86 8.65
N PHE A 535 29.46 -1.48 9.69
CA PHE A 535 29.53 -0.90 11.04
C PHE A 535 30.15 0.51 11.05
N PHE A 536 31.30 0.68 10.37
CA PHE A 536 32.01 1.96 10.35
C PHE A 536 31.30 3.03 9.51
N ASP A 537 30.58 2.61 8.46
CA ASP A 537 29.75 3.52 7.67
C ASP A 537 28.54 4.01 8.50
N ALA A 538 27.82 3.09 9.15
CA ALA A 538 26.72 3.44 10.05
C ALA A 538 27.19 4.35 11.19
N LYS A 539 28.39 4.10 11.74
CA LYS A 539 29.00 4.93 12.77
C LYS A 539 29.37 6.33 12.27
N LEU A 540 29.86 6.44 11.04
CA LEU A 540 30.13 7.73 10.40
C LEU A 540 28.83 8.52 10.21
N ARG A 541 27.77 7.90 9.69
CA ARG A 541 26.46 8.55 9.53
C ARG A 541 25.81 8.92 10.85
N LEU A 542 26.05 8.15 11.90
CA LEU A 542 25.66 8.53 13.26
C LEU A 542 26.36 9.82 13.71
N ALA A 543 27.67 9.95 13.48
CA ALA A 543 28.41 11.17 13.78
C ALA A 543 27.90 12.36 12.95
N ASP A 544 27.65 12.15 11.65
CA ASP A 544 27.06 13.16 10.76
C ASP A 544 25.65 13.58 11.25
N SER A 545 24.86 12.64 11.76
CA SER A 545 23.52 12.93 12.30
C SER A 545 23.58 13.70 13.62
N TYR A 546 24.54 13.38 14.50
CA TYR A 546 24.80 14.19 15.69
C TYR A 546 25.30 15.60 15.33
N TYR A 547 26.12 15.74 14.29
CA TYR A 547 26.50 17.04 13.75
C TYR A 547 25.27 17.83 13.28
N GLY A 548 24.38 17.19 12.50
CA GLY A 548 23.14 17.78 12.00
C GLY A 548 22.16 18.22 13.10
N THR A 549 22.09 17.47 14.20
CA THR A 549 21.30 17.82 15.40
C THR A 549 22.00 18.82 16.33
N LYS A 550 23.19 19.31 15.95
CA LYS A 550 24.05 20.22 16.75
C LYS A 550 24.54 19.62 18.08
N ASN A 551 24.48 18.29 18.23
CA ASN A 551 25.08 17.60 19.36
C ASN A 551 26.58 17.33 19.09
N PHE A 552 27.37 18.42 19.08
CA PHE A 552 28.78 18.38 18.68
C PHE A 552 29.68 17.59 19.64
N ASN A 553 29.29 17.49 20.92
CA ASN A 553 30.01 16.67 21.90
C ASN A 553 29.98 15.19 21.53
N ASP A 554 28.80 14.64 21.18
CA ASP A 554 28.70 13.23 20.82
C ASP A 554 29.23 12.96 19.40
N ALA A 555 29.00 13.89 18.46
CA ALA A 555 29.60 13.83 17.14
C ALA A 555 31.14 13.72 17.21
N SER A 556 31.80 14.61 17.96
CA SER A 556 33.26 14.62 18.09
C SER A 556 33.82 13.34 18.72
N LYS A 557 33.14 12.75 19.73
CA LYS A 557 33.55 11.46 20.31
C LYS A 557 33.53 10.35 19.28
N ILE A 558 32.44 10.23 18.51
CA ILE A 558 32.27 9.16 17.52
C ILE A 558 33.28 9.33 16.37
N TYR A 559 33.46 10.55 15.86
CA TYR A 559 34.50 10.82 14.87
C TYR A 559 35.90 10.47 15.38
N LYS A 560 36.23 10.83 16.64
CA LYS A 560 37.50 10.49 17.26
C LYS A 560 37.70 8.97 17.30
N GLU A 561 36.67 8.22 17.70
CA GLU A 561 36.71 6.77 17.67
C GLU A 561 36.85 6.19 16.25
N ILE A 562 36.32 6.84 15.23
CA ILE A 562 36.48 6.41 13.83
C ILE A 562 37.93 6.61 13.36
N PHE A 563 38.52 7.78 13.59
CA PHE A 563 39.84 8.14 13.04
C PHE A 563 41.04 7.63 13.85
N TYR A 564 40.83 7.29 15.13
CA TYR A 564 41.89 6.80 16.02
C TYR A 564 41.78 5.33 16.40
N ASN A 565 40.79 4.60 15.87
CA ASN A 565 40.69 3.16 16.10
C ASN A 565 41.55 2.38 15.09
N ASN A 566 42.41 1.49 15.61
CA ASN A 566 43.39 0.71 14.84
C ASN A 566 42.78 -0.36 13.92
N ARG A 567 41.46 -0.59 13.95
CA ARG A 567 40.81 -1.63 13.14
C ARG A 567 40.63 -1.24 11.67
N GLN A 568 40.45 0.04 11.34
CA GLN A 568 40.26 0.50 9.95
C GLN A 568 40.51 2.00 9.84
N SER A 569 41.48 2.43 9.01
CA SER A 569 41.69 3.86 8.78
C SER A 569 40.71 4.37 7.72
N ILE A 570 39.65 5.07 8.13
CA ILE A 570 38.82 5.83 7.18
C ILE A 570 39.66 6.97 6.62
N LYS A 571 39.79 7.04 5.29
CA LYS A 571 40.51 8.10 4.57
C LYS A 571 39.51 9.06 3.92
N ASP A 572 38.70 9.70 4.76
CA ASP A 572 37.69 10.69 4.36
C ASP A 572 38.09 12.04 4.94
N ASP A 573 38.58 12.93 4.09
CA ASP A 573 39.08 14.25 4.47
C ASP A 573 37.94 15.20 4.88
N PHE A 574 36.75 15.04 4.29
CA PHE A 574 35.55 15.78 4.69
C PHE A 574 35.07 15.39 6.08
N ALA A 575 34.97 14.08 6.35
CA ALA A 575 34.61 13.60 7.68
C ALA A 575 35.66 14.01 8.73
N TYR A 576 36.95 14.05 8.37
CA TYR A 576 38.00 14.54 9.28
C TYR A 576 37.87 16.05 9.53
N TYR A 577 37.50 16.83 8.51
CA TYR A 577 37.23 18.25 8.69
C TYR A 577 36.02 18.48 9.60
N GLN A 578 34.92 17.74 9.39
CA GLN A 578 33.74 17.78 10.25
C GLN A 578 34.05 17.36 11.70
N PHE A 579 34.94 16.39 11.89
CA PHE A 579 35.44 16.01 13.22
C PHE A 579 36.09 17.20 13.94
N ALA A 580 37.04 17.85 13.29
CA ALA A 580 37.75 18.99 13.87
C ALA A 580 36.81 20.19 14.11
N GLN A 581 35.84 20.42 13.21
CA GLN A 581 34.77 21.41 13.42
C GLN A 581 33.87 21.05 14.61
N SER A 582 33.54 19.77 14.80
CA SER A 582 32.72 19.31 15.93
C SER A 582 33.41 19.59 17.25
N LEU A 583 34.74 19.36 17.33
CA LEU A 583 35.53 19.71 18.51
C LEU A 583 35.44 21.20 18.83
N PHE A 584 35.60 22.06 17.82
CA PHE A 584 35.47 23.51 18.00
C PHE A 584 34.08 23.91 18.48
N LYS A 585 33.03 23.41 17.81
CA LYS A 585 31.63 23.74 18.17
C LYS A 585 31.21 23.16 19.52
N ALA A 586 31.90 22.13 20.00
CA ALA A 586 31.75 21.58 21.35
C ALA A 586 32.50 22.40 22.44
N GLY A 587 33.29 23.41 22.04
CA GLY A 587 34.11 24.23 22.95
C GLY A 587 35.51 23.66 23.24
N ASN A 588 35.92 22.59 22.54
CA ASN A 588 37.22 21.94 22.71
C ASN A 588 38.28 22.54 21.76
N ASP A 589 38.51 23.84 21.87
CA ASP A 589 39.33 24.63 20.92
C ASP A 589 40.76 24.09 20.74
N SER A 590 41.42 23.68 21.82
CA SER A 590 42.80 23.17 21.77
C SER A 590 42.90 21.86 20.98
N GLU A 591 41.95 20.94 21.18
CA GLU A 591 41.88 19.71 20.39
C GLU A 591 41.49 20.01 18.95
N ALA A 592 40.56 20.94 18.72
CA ALA A 592 40.18 21.35 17.37
C ALA A 592 41.37 21.89 16.56
N ILE A 593 42.17 22.80 17.12
CA ILE A 593 43.37 23.33 16.45
C ILE A 593 44.38 22.21 16.15
N LEU A 594 44.59 21.29 17.09
CA LEU A 594 45.47 20.13 16.89
C LEU A 594 44.99 19.28 15.71
N GLU A 595 43.70 18.97 15.65
CA GLU A 595 43.14 18.13 14.60
C GLU A 595 43.06 18.82 13.25
N LEU A 596 42.84 20.13 13.19
CA LEU A 596 42.91 20.90 11.94
C LEU A 596 44.33 20.88 11.35
N ARG A 597 45.37 20.95 12.19
CA ARG A 597 46.77 20.79 11.74
C ARG A 597 47.05 19.35 11.31
N ASN A 598 46.51 18.36 12.03
CA ASN A 598 46.62 16.96 11.63
C ASN A 598 45.95 16.71 10.28
N LEU A 599 44.81 17.35 9.99
CA LEU A 599 44.16 17.28 8.68
C LEU A 599 45.09 17.77 7.58
N GLN A 600 45.72 18.94 7.77
CA GLN A 600 46.68 19.49 6.80
C GLN A 600 47.89 18.57 6.56
N ASN A 601 48.36 17.88 7.61
CA ASN A 601 49.47 16.93 7.51
C ASN A 601 49.08 15.59 6.87
N LYS A 602 47.91 15.05 7.24
CA LYS A 602 47.41 13.76 6.76
C LYS A 602 46.86 13.84 5.33
N PHE A 603 46.25 14.98 4.99
CA PHE A 603 45.59 15.22 3.71
C PHE A 603 46.09 16.54 3.06
N PRO A 604 47.38 16.63 2.70
CA PRO A 604 47.98 17.89 2.22
C PRO A 604 47.38 18.42 0.92
N ASN A 605 46.71 17.56 0.14
CA ASN A 605 46.03 17.92 -1.12
C ASN A 605 44.51 18.03 -0.95
N SER A 606 43.97 17.94 0.27
CA SER A 606 42.53 18.07 0.52
C SER A 606 42.06 19.47 0.14
N LYS A 607 40.83 19.58 -0.37
CA LYS A 607 40.19 20.89 -0.60
C LYS A 607 39.87 21.65 0.71
N TYR A 608 40.03 21.02 1.87
CA TYR A 608 39.75 21.60 3.18
C TYR A 608 41.00 22.10 3.93
N VAL A 609 42.20 22.04 3.32
CA VAL A 609 43.45 22.44 4.01
C VAL A 609 43.51 23.94 4.31
N ASP A 610 42.98 24.77 3.41
CA ASP A 610 42.86 26.22 3.55
C ASP A 610 41.65 26.60 4.41
N ASP A 611 40.53 25.88 4.31
CA ASP A 611 39.41 25.97 5.26
C ASP A 611 39.85 25.67 6.70
N ALA A 612 40.69 24.65 6.89
CA ALA A 612 41.28 24.31 8.18
C ALA A 612 42.23 25.41 8.67
N GLN A 613 43.06 25.95 7.78
CA GLN A 613 43.93 27.09 8.08
C GLN A 613 43.15 28.32 8.53
N TYR A 614 42.04 28.61 7.84
CA TYR A 614 41.14 29.71 8.18
C TYR A 614 40.47 29.49 9.54
N LEU A 615 39.95 28.28 9.78
CA LEU A 615 39.29 27.95 11.03
C LEU A 615 40.25 28.05 12.23
N ILE A 616 41.51 27.63 12.10
CA ILE A 616 42.52 27.87 13.15
C ILE A 616 42.67 29.37 13.44
N GLY A 617 42.76 30.19 12.40
CA GLY A 617 42.82 31.65 12.55
C GLY A 617 41.57 32.22 13.24
N TRP A 618 40.40 31.71 12.88
CA TRP A 618 39.11 32.10 13.48
C TRP A 618 39.01 31.73 14.95
N ILE A 619 39.47 30.54 15.34
CA ILE A 619 39.50 30.11 16.76
C ILE A 619 40.35 31.11 17.57
N TYR A 620 41.55 31.45 17.08
CA TYR A 620 42.39 32.45 17.77
C TYR A 620 41.76 33.84 17.79
N PHE A 621 41.06 34.23 16.72
CA PHE A 621 40.35 35.51 16.67
C PHE A 621 39.26 35.58 17.75
N GLN A 622 38.45 34.52 17.91
CA GLN A 622 37.42 34.42 18.96
C GLN A 622 38.00 34.47 20.38
N GLN A 623 39.23 33.98 20.55
CA GLN A 623 39.98 34.05 21.81
C GLN A 623 40.67 35.41 22.03
N ALA A 624 40.42 36.41 21.18
CA ALA A 624 41.08 37.71 21.16
C ALA A 624 42.63 37.64 21.01
N ARG A 625 43.16 36.52 20.52
CA ARG A 625 44.57 36.32 20.19
C ARG A 625 44.84 36.74 18.75
N PHE A 626 44.68 38.04 18.49
CA PHE A 626 44.66 38.62 17.15
C PHE A 626 45.99 38.44 16.39
N ASP A 627 47.11 38.48 17.08
CA ASP A 627 48.45 38.20 16.53
C ASP A 627 48.55 36.79 15.94
N LEU A 628 48.07 35.77 16.67
CA LEU A 628 48.02 34.40 16.18
C LEU A 628 47.01 34.24 15.05
N ALA A 629 45.85 34.89 15.14
CA ALA A 629 44.84 34.88 14.08
C ALA A 629 45.41 35.43 12.76
N ILE A 630 46.04 36.62 12.82
CA ILE A 630 46.67 37.27 11.67
C ILE A 630 47.74 36.37 11.04
N ASN A 631 48.59 35.75 11.85
CA ASN A 631 49.62 34.83 11.35
C ASN A 631 48.99 33.66 10.58
N ASN A 632 47.89 33.09 11.06
CA ASN A 632 47.21 31.99 10.38
C ASN A 632 46.50 32.45 9.09
N TYR A 633 45.85 33.61 9.09
CA TYR A 633 45.23 34.17 7.88
C TYR A 633 46.27 34.55 6.81
N ARG A 634 47.45 35.04 7.22
CA ARG A 634 48.56 35.31 6.28
C ARG A 634 49.07 34.04 5.60
N GLN A 635 49.01 32.88 6.26
CA GLN A 635 49.38 31.62 5.60
C GLN A 635 48.47 31.32 4.40
N ILE A 636 47.17 31.60 4.50
CA ILE A 636 46.22 31.50 3.37
C ILE A 636 46.69 32.37 2.21
N ILE A 637 47.04 33.62 2.48
CA ILE A 637 47.46 34.58 1.46
C ILE A 637 48.77 34.17 0.78
N ASN A 638 49.73 33.64 1.54
CA ASN A 638 51.09 33.39 1.08
C ASN A 638 51.26 32.02 0.41
N PHE A 639 50.68 30.98 1.00
CA PHE A 639 50.89 29.59 0.60
C PHE A 639 49.75 29.04 -0.25
N TYR A 640 48.52 29.53 -0.09
CA TYR A 640 47.34 29.05 -0.83
C TYR A 640 46.88 30.09 -1.87
N ARG A 641 47.74 30.38 -2.85
CA ARG A 641 47.58 31.51 -3.80
C ARG A 641 46.28 31.48 -4.62
N ASN A 642 45.75 30.30 -4.89
CA ASN A 642 44.52 30.08 -5.66
C ASN A 642 43.28 29.87 -4.78
N SER A 643 43.41 29.96 -3.44
CA SER A 643 42.31 29.72 -2.52
C SER A 643 41.20 30.77 -2.69
N PRO A 644 39.92 30.36 -2.74
CA PRO A 644 38.79 31.29 -2.74
C PRO A 644 38.64 32.02 -1.39
N LEU A 645 39.36 31.60 -0.34
CA LEU A 645 39.33 32.20 0.99
C LEU A 645 40.24 33.42 1.13
N ARG A 646 41.04 33.77 0.12
CA ARG A 646 41.95 34.93 0.22
C ARG A 646 41.23 36.25 0.52
N PRO A 647 40.07 36.58 -0.09
CA PRO A 647 39.33 37.79 0.26
C PRO A 647 38.88 37.82 1.73
N ILE A 648 38.32 36.72 2.25
CA ILE A 648 37.94 36.65 3.67
C ILE A 648 39.16 36.67 4.59
N ALA A 649 40.30 36.07 4.20
CA ALA A 649 41.53 36.16 4.98
C ALA A 649 42.06 37.60 5.07
N TYR A 650 42.02 38.38 3.99
CA TYR A 650 42.34 39.81 4.04
C TYR A 650 41.38 40.58 4.95
N TYR A 651 40.09 40.27 4.86
CA TYR A 651 39.04 40.89 5.69
C TYR A 651 39.28 40.60 7.18
N SER A 652 39.48 39.32 7.54
CA SER A 652 39.69 38.89 8.92
C SER A 652 41.00 39.42 9.51
N ILE A 653 42.05 39.67 8.70
CA ILE A 653 43.24 40.41 9.15
C ILE A 653 42.90 41.89 9.41
N GLY A 654 42.11 42.51 8.54
CA GLY A 654 41.59 43.86 8.73
C GLY A 654 40.83 43.98 10.05
N ASP A 655 39.88 43.08 10.29
CA ASP A 655 39.10 43.01 11.54
C ASP A 655 39.99 42.77 12.76
N ALA A 656 41.01 41.91 12.64
CA ALA A 656 41.93 41.65 13.74
C ALA A 656 42.71 42.92 14.11
N PHE A 657 43.22 43.66 13.12
CA PHE A 657 43.88 44.95 13.37
C PHE A 657 42.91 46.01 13.90
N PHE A 658 41.66 46.04 13.42
CA PHE A 658 40.64 46.95 13.93
C PHE A 658 40.37 46.70 15.42
N ASN A 659 40.18 45.44 15.82
CA ASN A 659 39.97 45.06 17.22
C ASN A 659 41.21 45.32 18.10
N MET A 660 42.41 45.32 17.52
CA MET A 660 43.64 45.75 18.19
C MET A 660 43.78 47.29 18.29
N GLY A 661 42.84 48.07 17.75
CA GLY A 661 42.94 49.54 17.64
C GLY A 661 43.96 50.02 16.60
N SER A 662 44.54 49.11 15.81
CA SER A 662 45.53 49.39 14.76
C SER A 662 44.84 49.78 13.45
N TYR A 663 44.07 50.86 13.49
CA TYR A 663 43.15 51.27 12.42
C TYR A 663 43.83 51.58 11.07
N ASP A 664 45.07 52.08 11.07
CA ASP A 664 45.80 52.29 9.80
C ASP A 664 46.11 50.96 9.10
N SER A 665 46.50 49.95 9.89
CA SER A 665 46.72 48.59 9.37
C SER A 665 45.41 47.96 8.91
N SER A 666 44.29 48.12 9.65
CA SER A 666 43.00 47.57 9.21
C SER A 666 42.58 48.13 7.86
N ILE A 667 42.68 49.45 7.66
CA ILE A 667 42.37 50.13 6.40
C ILE A 667 43.21 49.57 5.25
N VAL A 668 44.51 49.34 5.46
CA VAL A 668 45.39 48.77 4.42
C VAL A 668 44.88 47.40 3.96
N TYR A 669 44.51 46.52 4.89
CA TYR A 669 44.05 45.16 4.55
C TYR A 669 42.65 45.16 3.94
N TYR A 670 41.72 45.99 4.42
CA TYR A 670 40.41 46.13 3.78
C TYR A 670 40.51 46.67 2.35
N ARG A 671 41.39 47.65 2.08
CA ARG A 671 41.61 48.19 0.73
C ARG A 671 42.09 47.14 -0.27
N ARG A 672 42.83 46.13 0.18
CA ARG A 672 43.25 45.00 -0.69
C ARG A 672 42.05 44.23 -1.24
N ILE A 673 40.94 44.14 -0.49
CA ILE A 673 39.73 43.47 -0.98
C ILE A 673 39.11 44.28 -2.11
N ILE A 674 39.00 45.60 -1.95
CA ILE A 674 38.43 46.50 -2.95
C ILE A 674 39.27 46.49 -4.23
N ASN A 675 40.59 46.56 -4.09
CA ASN A 675 41.51 46.69 -5.22
C ASN A 675 41.79 45.35 -5.93
N ASP A 676 42.10 44.31 -5.15
CA ASP A 676 42.55 43.03 -5.70
C ASP A 676 41.36 42.07 -5.95
N TYR A 677 40.22 42.27 -5.27
CA TYR A 677 39.03 41.40 -5.35
C TYR A 677 37.71 42.18 -5.49
N PRO A 678 37.57 43.11 -6.46
CA PRO A 678 36.42 44.02 -6.58
C PRO A 678 35.06 43.34 -6.80
N LYS A 679 35.04 42.05 -7.18
CA LYS A 679 33.82 41.25 -7.36
C LYS A 679 33.46 40.39 -6.13
N SER A 680 34.27 40.43 -5.08
CA SER A 680 34.07 39.61 -3.88
C SER A 680 32.82 40.03 -3.12
N GLN A 681 32.16 39.07 -2.44
CA GLN A 681 31.04 39.38 -1.55
C GLN A 681 31.46 40.25 -0.35
N PHE A 682 32.74 40.21 0.03
CA PHE A 682 33.29 40.97 1.16
C PHE A 682 33.65 42.43 0.84
N VAL A 683 33.35 42.92 -0.37
CA VAL A 683 33.64 44.31 -0.75
C VAL A 683 32.84 45.29 0.10
N PHE A 684 31.56 44.99 0.36
CA PHE A 684 30.71 45.79 1.23
C PHE A 684 31.28 45.86 2.65
N ASP A 685 31.60 44.71 3.24
CA ASP A 685 32.16 44.62 4.59
C ASP A 685 33.51 45.32 4.70
N ALA A 686 34.37 45.21 3.67
CA ALA A 686 35.65 45.89 3.62
C ALA A 686 35.50 47.42 3.59
N VAL A 687 34.58 47.94 2.78
CA VAL A 687 34.30 49.37 2.70
C VAL A 687 33.78 49.88 4.05
N ASN A 688 32.87 49.15 4.70
CA ASN A 688 32.40 49.48 6.04
C ASN A 688 33.53 49.42 7.07
N GLY A 689 34.38 48.40 7.02
CA GLY A 689 35.55 48.28 7.90
C GLY A 689 36.48 49.49 7.80
N ILE A 690 36.70 50.03 6.59
CA ILE A 690 37.47 51.26 6.38
C ILE A 690 36.75 52.47 7.00
N GLN A 691 35.45 52.60 6.76
CA GLN A 691 34.64 53.69 7.32
C GLN A 691 34.68 53.68 8.85
N TYR A 692 34.42 52.53 9.47
CA TYR A 692 34.49 52.36 10.92
C TYR A 692 35.89 52.63 11.46
N SER A 693 36.94 52.22 10.74
CA SER A 693 38.32 52.55 11.11
C SER A 693 38.58 54.07 11.12
N TYR A 694 38.01 54.82 10.18
CA TYR A 694 38.12 56.29 10.17
C TYR A 694 37.25 56.97 11.22
N VAL A 695 36.03 56.49 11.46
CA VAL A 695 35.16 57.00 12.53
C VAL A 695 35.79 56.75 13.90
N ALA A 696 36.36 55.56 14.14
CA ALA A 696 37.07 55.26 15.39
C ALA A 696 38.34 56.10 15.57
N LYS A 697 38.89 56.65 14.48
CA LYS A 697 39.99 57.62 14.49
C LYS A 697 39.54 59.08 14.61
N ASP A 698 38.24 59.33 14.84
CA ASP A 698 37.64 60.66 14.88
C ASP A 698 37.84 61.46 13.58
N LYS A 699 37.74 60.76 12.44
CA LYS A 699 37.88 61.34 11.09
C LYS A 699 36.70 60.96 10.17
N PRO A 700 35.46 61.36 10.52
CA PRO A 700 34.27 61.03 9.73
C PRO A 700 34.34 61.55 8.29
N ASP A 701 34.97 62.70 8.04
CA ASP A 701 35.15 63.24 6.68
C ASP A 701 35.95 62.29 5.77
N MET A 702 36.95 61.60 6.33
CA MET A 702 37.73 60.60 5.60
C MET A 702 36.88 59.35 5.32
N ALA A 703 36.00 58.95 6.25
CA ALA A 703 35.08 57.84 6.05
C ALA A 703 34.10 58.14 4.90
N VAL A 704 33.55 59.36 4.87
CA VAL A 704 32.65 59.84 3.81
C VAL A 704 33.36 59.95 2.46
N ASN A 705 34.59 60.47 2.42
CA ASN A 705 35.37 60.54 1.19
C ASN A 705 35.62 59.14 0.58
N VAL A 706 35.80 58.11 1.41
CA VAL A 706 35.91 56.73 0.91
C VAL A 706 34.62 56.26 0.25
N ILE A 707 33.44 56.62 0.80
CA ILE A 707 32.14 56.33 0.18
C ILE A 707 32.06 57.01 -1.18
N ASP A 708 32.32 58.31 -1.22
CA ASP A 708 32.20 59.11 -2.44
C ASP A 708 33.15 58.59 -3.54
N GLN A 709 34.39 58.29 -3.18
CA GLN A 709 35.37 57.69 -4.10
C GLN A 709 34.93 56.32 -4.61
N TYR A 710 34.39 55.47 -3.73
CA TYR A 710 33.93 54.13 -4.11
C TYR A 710 32.76 54.22 -5.09
N VAL A 711 31.74 55.02 -4.79
CA VAL A 711 30.54 55.20 -5.63
C VAL A 711 30.93 55.81 -6.97
N ALA A 712 31.77 56.85 -6.99
CA ALA A 712 32.22 57.49 -8.22
C ALA A 712 33.04 56.55 -9.11
N SER A 713 33.91 55.72 -8.51
CA SER A 713 34.76 54.79 -9.25
C SER A 713 34.05 53.49 -9.66
N ASN A 714 32.92 53.16 -9.02
CA ASN A 714 32.19 51.91 -9.23
C ASN A 714 30.67 52.14 -9.39
N PRO A 715 30.23 52.93 -10.39
CA PRO A 715 28.83 53.36 -10.53
C PRO A 715 27.84 52.20 -10.79
N THR A 716 28.34 51.06 -11.29
CA THR A 716 27.53 49.86 -11.55
C THR A 716 27.67 48.81 -10.45
N SER A 717 28.29 49.14 -9.31
CA SER A 717 28.44 48.20 -8.20
C SER A 717 27.09 47.85 -7.61
N LYS A 718 26.85 46.54 -7.40
CA LYS A 718 25.65 46.03 -6.72
C LYS A 718 25.54 46.46 -5.23
N PHE A 719 26.61 47.03 -4.67
CA PHE A 719 26.65 47.55 -3.31
C PHE A 719 26.61 49.09 -3.25
N GLY A 720 26.55 49.76 -4.40
CA GLY A 720 26.68 51.22 -4.47
C GLY A 720 25.62 51.97 -3.66
N ASP A 721 24.38 51.49 -3.67
CA ASP A 721 23.28 52.06 -2.90
C ASP A 721 23.47 51.83 -1.40
N GLN A 722 23.74 50.59 -0.97
CA GLN A 722 23.98 50.25 0.43
C GLN A 722 25.17 51.03 1.03
N ILE A 723 26.24 51.23 0.24
CA ILE A 723 27.43 51.98 0.66
C ILE A 723 27.13 53.48 0.72
N LEU A 724 26.43 54.06 -0.26
CA LEU A 724 26.09 55.48 -0.22
C LEU A 724 25.14 55.80 0.93
N PHE A 725 24.21 54.90 1.24
CA PHE A 725 23.30 55.04 2.38
C PHE A 725 24.04 55.21 3.72
N LYS A 726 25.18 54.52 3.90
CA LYS A 726 26.03 54.62 5.10
C LYS A 726 26.54 56.04 5.36
N LYS A 727 26.66 56.87 4.32
CA LYS A 727 27.08 58.29 4.46
C LYS A 727 26.14 59.06 5.38
N GLY A 728 24.83 58.87 5.20
CA GLY A 728 23.81 59.45 6.08
C GLY A 728 23.89 58.90 7.51
N GLU A 729 24.12 57.59 7.65
CA GLU A 729 24.23 56.95 8.98
C GLU A 729 25.47 57.43 9.75
N ILE A 730 26.60 57.66 9.06
CA ILE A 730 27.81 58.21 9.67
C ILE A 730 27.52 59.61 10.23
N PHE A 731 26.97 60.51 9.41
CA PHE A 731 26.64 61.87 9.86
C PHE A 731 25.59 61.88 10.97
N TYR A 732 24.58 61.01 10.88
CA TYR A 732 23.59 60.86 11.94
C TYR A 732 24.23 60.38 13.26
N GLY A 733 25.14 59.40 13.19
CA GLY A 733 25.82 58.83 14.35
C GLY A 733 26.77 59.81 15.06
N ILE A 734 27.30 60.80 14.35
CA ILE A 734 28.07 61.92 14.94
C ILE A 734 27.19 63.13 15.27
N GLU A 735 25.87 62.94 15.32
CA GLU A 735 24.86 63.96 15.65
C GLU A 735 24.83 65.17 14.70
N ASN A 736 25.46 65.06 13.53
CA ASN A 736 25.39 66.06 12.47
C ASN A 736 24.16 65.81 11.59
N TYR A 737 22.98 66.06 12.17
CA TYR A 737 21.69 65.75 11.56
C TYR A 737 21.42 66.52 10.26
N GLU A 738 21.98 67.72 10.09
CA GLU A 738 21.85 68.47 8.82
C GLU A 738 22.58 67.76 7.69
N MET A 739 23.84 67.36 7.91
CA MET A 739 24.60 66.60 6.89
C MET A 739 24.02 65.20 6.67
N ALA A 740 23.43 64.58 7.70
CA ALA A 740 22.71 63.31 7.55
C ALA A 740 21.54 63.47 6.56
N LYS A 741 20.70 64.50 6.73
CA LYS A 741 19.59 64.80 5.81
C LYS A 741 20.08 65.04 4.39
N VAL A 742 21.13 65.86 4.22
CA VAL A 742 21.72 66.13 2.89
C VAL A 742 22.17 64.83 2.22
N SER A 743 22.84 63.97 2.96
CA SER A 743 23.37 62.69 2.46
C SER A 743 22.26 61.70 2.09
N TYR A 744 21.19 61.62 2.88
CA TYR A 744 20.04 60.79 2.53
C TYR A 744 19.27 61.33 1.31
N LYS A 745 19.18 62.65 1.13
CA LYS A 745 18.62 63.26 -0.09
C LYS A 745 19.49 62.98 -1.32
N GLU A 746 20.81 63.05 -1.18
CA GLU A 746 21.77 62.64 -2.22
C GLU A 746 21.59 61.16 -2.59
N PHE A 747 21.43 60.29 -1.59
CA PHE A 747 21.16 58.88 -1.80
C PHE A 747 19.87 58.65 -2.62
N ILE A 748 18.76 59.31 -2.26
CA ILE A 748 17.49 59.20 -2.99
C ILE A 748 17.63 59.69 -4.44
N ALA A 749 18.36 60.78 -4.65
CA ALA A 749 18.60 61.31 -6.00
C ALA A 749 19.47 60.39 -6.86
N THR A 750 20.44 59.72 -6.25
CA THR A 750 21.40 58.84 -6.94
C THR A 750 20.82 57.46 -7.19
N TYR A 751 20.05 56.92 -6.25
CA TYR A 751 19.46 55.58 -6.29
C TYR A 751 17.93 55.59 -6.04
N PRO A 752 17.13 56.25 -6.90
CA PRO A 752 15.69 56.45 -6.67
C PRO A 752 14.88 55.16 -6.63
N ASN A 753 15.41 54.05 -7.16
CA ASN A 753 14.77 52.75 -7.19
C ASN A 753 15.33 51.78 -6.14
N SER A 754 16.23 52.22 -5.25
CA SER A 754 16.79 51.34 -4.22
C SER A 754 15.72 50.95 -3.20
N PRO A 755 15.71 49.70 -2.70
CA PRO A 755 14.82 49.30 -1.62
C PRO A 755 15.07 50.05 -0.30
N LEU A 756 16.19 50.77 -0.16
CA LEU A 756 16.51 51.58 1.02
C LEU A 756 15.94 53.01 0.95
N VAL A 757 15.27 53.41 -0.13
CA VAL A 757 14.63 54.74 -0.25
C VAL A 757 13.67 55.03 0.91
N PRO A 758 12.79 54.11 1.35
CA PRO A 758 11.93 54.35 2.51
C PRO A 758 12.72 54.58 3.79
N ASN A 759 13.82 53.84 3.99
CA ASN A 759 14.72 54.03 5.13
C ASN A 759 15.38 55.41 5.08
N ALA A 760 15.73 55.93 3.91
CA ALA A 760 16.32 57.25 3.75
C ALA A 760 15.33 58.35 4.16
N TYR A 761 14.07 58.26 3.71
CA TYR A 761 13.01 59.16 4.14
C TYR A 761 12.75 59.09 5.65
N TYR A 762 12.74 57.88 6.23
CA TYR A 762 12.64 57.70 7.68
C TYR A 762 13.78 58.41 8.44
N TRP A 763 15.04 58.24 8.02
CA TRP A 763 16.16 58.90 8.69
C TRP A 763 16.19 60.41 8.45
N ILE A 764 15.69 60.91 7.32
CA ILE A 764 15.46 62.36 7.11
C ILE A 764 14.43 62.86 8.11
N ALA A 765 13.32 62.13 8.29
CA ALA A 765 12.27 62.49 9.24
C ALA A 765 12.81 62.55 10.68
N LYS A 766 13.55 61.50 11.07
CA LYS A 766 14.18 61.39 12.39
C LYS A 766 15.21 62.48 12.64
N SER A 767 16.11 62.72 11.68
CA SER A 767 17.07 63.83 11.76
C SER A 767 16.37 65.18 11.88
N SER A 768 15.27 65.39 11.17
CA SER A 768 14.46 66.61 11.25
C SER A 768 13.79 66.76 12.62
N SER A 769 13.38 65.66 13.25
CA SER A 769 12.85 65.65 14.61
C SER A 769 13.90 66.15 15.62
N TYR A 770 15.14 65.64 15.56
CA TYR A 770 16.25 66.11 16.41
C TYR A 770 16.63 67.58 16.16
N LEU A 771 16.44 68.06 14.93
CA LEU A 771 16.63 69.47 14.57
C LEU A 771 15.44 70.37 14.97
N ASN A 772 14.41 69.84 15.64
CA ASN A 772 13.16 70.53 15.97
C ASN A 772 12.39 71.05 14.73
N GLN A 773 12.61 70.45 13.56
CA GLN A 773 11.96 70.80 12.30
C GLN A 773 10.69 69.95 12.11
N ARG A 774 9.71 70.16 13.00
CA ARG A 774 8.49 69.34 13.11
C ARG A 774 7.76 69.08 11.79
N ASN A 775 7.54 70.12 10.98
CA ASN A 775 6.78 69.96 9.73
C ASN A 775 7.52 69.09 8.71
N ASP A 776 8.86 69.19 8.64
CA ASP A 776 9.68 68.37 7.76
C ASP A 776 9.70 66.92 8.27
N ALA A 777 9.79 66.71 9.58
CA ALA A 777 9.67 65.38 10.19
C ALA A 777 8.33 64.71 9.83
N ILE A 778 7.21 65.39 10.06
CA ILE A 778 5.86 64.89 9.77
C ILE A 778 5.72 64.55 8.28
N TYR A 779 6.17 65.43 7.39
CA TYR A 779 6.10 65.20 5.93
C TYR A 779 6.83 63.91 5.52
N ASN A 780 8.06 63.72 5.99
CA ASN A 780 8.87 62.58 5.60
C ASN A 780 8.38 61.27 6.25
N TYR A 781 7.89 61.29 7.51
CA TYR A 781 7.24 60.11 8.10
C TYR A 781 5.98 59.72 7.33
N ASN A 782 5.10 60.67 7.00
CA ASN A 782 3.91 60.39 6.20
C ASN A 782 4.28 59.80 4.84
N PHE A 783 5.34 60.29 4.18
CA PHE A 783 5.80 59.70 2.92
C PHE A 783 6.11 58.19 3.05
N VAL A 784 6.84 57.79 4.12
CA VAL A 784 7.15 56.38 4.38
C VAL A 784 5.87 55.60 4.67
N ILE A 785 4.95 56.16 5.45
CA ILE A 785 3.68 55.52 5.81
C ILE A 785 2.82 55.32 4.56
N ASP A 786 2.55 56.37 3.80
CA ASP A 786 1.66 56.33 2.62
C ASP A 786 2.13 55.36 1.54
N LYS A 787 3.45 55.17 1.40
CA LYS A 787 4.04 54.33 0.35
C LYS A 787 4.47 52.95 0.83
N HIS A 788 4.80 52.81 2.11
CA HIS A 788 5.48 51.63 2.66
C HIS A 788 4.99 51.26 4.07
N ILE A 789 3.70 51.48 4.37
CA ILE A 789 3.08 51.24 5.69
C ILE A 789 3.41 49.88 6.32
N ALA A 790 3.48 48.81 5.52
CA ALA A 790 3.73 47.44 6.00
C ALA A 790 5.21 47.12 6.24
N SER A 791 6.13 48.00 5.82
CA SER A 791 7.57 47.80 6.03
C SER A 791 7.97 48.04 7.49
N GLU A 792 9.14 47.51 7.89
CA GLU A 792 9.66 47.71 9.25
C GLU A 792 9.79 49.20 9.60
N VAL A 793 10.30 50.01 8.67
CA VAL A 793 10.43 51.47 8.82
C VAL A 793 9.09 52.19 8.74
N GLY A 794 8.09 51.64 8.04
CA GLY A 794 6.73 52.20 8.01
C GLY A 794 6.05 52.12 9.37
N ILE A 795 6.13 50.96 10.03
CA ILE A 795 5.59 50.77 11.38
C ILE A 795 6.33 51.63 12.40
N THR A 796 7.66 51.70 12.31
CA THR A 796 8.45 52.60 13.18
C THR A 796 8.11 54.07 12.93
N SER A 797 7.87 54.46 11.68
CA SER A 797 7.43 55.82 11.31
C SER A 797 6.08 56.17 11.92
N ILE A 798 5.12 55.22 11.98
CA ILE A 798 3.83 55.43 12.64
C ILE A 798 4.01 55.76 14.12
N ILE A 799 4.82 54.96 14.83
CA ILE A 799 5.05 55.13 16.27
C ILE A 799 5.74 56.47 16.55
N GLU A 800 6.82 56.78 15.82
CA GLU A 800 7.57 58.04 16.01
C GLU A 800 6.71 59.27 15.63
N LEU A 801 5.89 59.18 14.59
CA LEU A 801 4.96 60.25 14.21
C LEU A 801 3.83 60.43 15.25
N ALA A 802 3.28 59.34 15.78
CA ALA A 802 2.29 59.39 16.85
C ALA A 802 2.88 60.04 18.11
N GLN A 803 4.14 59.78 18.44
CA GLN A 803 4.84 60.47 19.53
C GLN A 803 4.99 61.97 19.25
N ILE A 804 5.33 62.38 18.02
CA ILE A 804 5.38 63.81 17.65
C ILE A 804 4.00 64.48 17.85
N TYR A 805 2.92 63.81 17.46
CA TYR A 805 1.56 64.31 17.71
C TYR A 805 1.24 64.40 19.20
N GLU A 806 1.66 63.40 19.99
CA GLU A 806 1.47 63.37 21.43
C GLU A 806 2.21 64.52 22.14
N GLU A 807 3.49 64.73 21.84
CA GLU A 807 4.30 65.86 22.35
C GLU A 807 3.69 67.20 21.93
N GLY A 808 3.11 67.25 20.73
CA GLY A 808 2.35 68.36 20.19
C GLY A 808 0.96 68.57 20.82
N LYS A 809 0.53 67.71 21.75
CA LYS A 809 -0.82 67.66 22.35
C LYS A 809 -1.95 67.43 21.34
N GLU A 810 -1.64 66.82 20.19
CA GLU A 810 -2.58 66.44 19.14
C GLU A 810 -2.94 64.95 19.26
N THR A 811 -3.40 64.53 20.44
CA THR A 811 -3.63 63.10 20.75
C THR A 811 -4.65 62.43 19.84
N ASP A 812 -5.64 63.18 19.35
CA ASP A 812 -6.64 62.65 18.42
C ASP A 812 -6.00 62.21 17.11
N LYS A 813 -5.04 62.98 16.59
CA LYS A 813 -4.29 62.62 15.37
C LYS A 813 -3.43 61.36 15.57
N ALA A 814 -2.86 61.20 16.78
CA ALA A 814 -2.08 60.01 17.11
C ALA A 814 -2.96 58.75 17.16
N ILE A 815 -4.16 58.85 17.74
CA ILE A 815 -5.12 57.73 17.78
C ILE A 815 -5.61 57.39 16.37
N ASP A 816 -6.01 58.40 15.59
CA ASP A 816 -6.45 58.21 14.20
C ASP A 816 -5.37 57.53 13.36
N LEU A 817 -4.10 57.91 13.55
CA LEU A 817 -2.96 57.30 12.87
C LEU A 817 -2.82 55.82 13.23
N TYR A 818 -2.91 55.47 14.52
CA TYR A 818 -2.87 54.07 14.96
C TYR A 818 -4.05 53.27 14.40
N ASP A 819 -5.27 53.83 14.42
CA ASP A 819 -6.46 53.16 13.92
C ASP A 819 -6.38 52.88 12.42
N GLN A 820 -5.92 53.88 11.64
CA GLN A 820 -5.68 53.70 10.20
C GLN A 820 -4.63 52.61 9.94
N ALA A 821 -3.52 52.61 10.69
CA ALA A 821 -2.47 51.62 10.54
C ALA A 821 -2.94 50.20 10.90
N ILE A 822 -3.66 50.05 12.02
CA ILE A 822 -4.17 48.76 12.48
C ILE A 822 -5.17 48.17 11.48
N ASN A 823 -6.06 49.00 10.93
CA ASN A 823 -7.04 48.56 9.93
C ASN A 823 -6.39 48.14 8.60
N ASN A 824 -5.26 48.73 8.23
CA ASN A 824 -4.55 48.43 6.98
C ASN A 824 -3.52 47.29 7.11
N LEU A 825 -3.14 46.90 8.33
CA LEU A 825 -2.04 45.96 8.60
C LEU A 825 -2.49 44.67 9.31
N THR A 826 -3.71 44.20 9.03
CA THR A 826 -4.36 43.08 9.74
C THR A 826 -3.52 41.79 9.80
N ASP A 827 -2.73 41.52 8.76
CA ASP A 827 -1.89 40.32 8.65
C ASP A 827 -0.41 40.55 9.05
N SER A 828 -0.07 41.74 9.54
CA SER A 828 1.32 42.08 9.87
C SER A 828 1.79 41.39 11.15
N PRO A 829 2.97 40.74 11.16
CA PRO A 829 3.53 40.14 12.38
C PRO A 829 3.93 41.19 13.43
N ARG A 830 4.05 42.47 13.06
CA ARG A 830 4.34 43.60 13.96
C ARG A 830 3.08 44.39 14.37
N LEU A 831 1.90 43.98 13.92
CA LEU A 831 0.63 44.57 14.39
C LEU A 831 0.48 44.57 15.95
N PRO A 832 0.94 43.54 16.69
CA PRO A 832 0.96 43.55 18.15
C PRO A 832 1.63 44.77 18.78
N GLU A 833 2.68 45.30 18.14
CA GLU A 833 3.43 46.47 18.60
C GLU A 833 2.60 47.76 18.52
N LEU A 834 1.89 47.95 17.39
CA LEU A 834 1.02 49.11 17.19
C LEU A 834 -0.18 49.09 18.14
N LEU A 835 -0.78 47.92 18.35
CA LEU A 835 -1.86 47.73 19.32
C LEU A 835 -1.40 48.08 20.74
N PHE A 836 -0.20 47.64 21.11
CA PHE A 836 0.37 47.97 22.42
C PHE A 836 0.63 49.47 22.57
N ALA A 837 1.28 50.11 21.59
CA ALA A 837 1.57 51.54 21.62
C ALA A 837 0.28 52.39 21.68
N LYS A 838 -0.77 52.00 20.94
CA LYS A 838 -2.10 52.61 21.05
C LYS A 838 -2.68 52.44 22.45
N GLY A 839 -2.59 51.23 23.01
CA GLY A 839 -3.06 50.94 24.37
C GLY A 839 -2.38 51.80 25.43
N GLU A 840 -1.06 51.97 25.37
CA GLU A 840 -0.30 52.85 26.28
C GLU A 840 -0.76 54.31 26.18
N LEU A 841 -0.94 54.82 24.95
CA LEU A 841 -1.45 56.17 24.73
C LEU A 841 -2.85 56.34 25.34
N LEU A 842 -3.75 55.36 25.14
CA LEU A 842 -5.11 55.38 25.69
C LEU A 842 -5.12 55.39 27.23
N VAL A 843 -4.22 54.62 27.88
CA VAL A 843 -4.03 54.67 29.33
C VAL A 843 -3.57 56.06 29.77
N LYS A 844 -2.59 56.65 29.08
CA LYS A 844 -2.03 57.97 29.40
C LYS A 844 -3.08 59.09 29.34
N ILE A 845 -3.96 59.06 28.34
CA ILE A 845 -5.06 60.03 28.21
C ILE A 845 -6.30 59.66 29.04
N LYS A 846 -6.22 58.60 29.86
CA LYS A 846 -7.29 58.09 30.72
C LYS A 846 -8.54 57.59 30.00
N ASN A 847 -8.43 57.20 28.73
CA ASN A 847 -9.49 56.48 28.01
C ASN A 847 -9.40 54.99 28.31
N LEU A 848 -9.72 54.63 29.56
CA LEU A 848 -9.60 53.27 30.06
C LEU A 848 -10.47 52.26 29.28
N PRO A 849 -11.74 52.54 28.93
CA PRO A 849 -12.57 51.54 28.22
C PRO A 849 -11.94 51.05 26.92
N GLU A 850 -11.39 51.96 26.11
CA GLU A 850 -10.74 51.58 24.85
C GLU A 850 -9.36 50.95 25.08
N ALA A 851 -8.64 51.35 26.13
CA ALA A 851 -7.37 50.71 26.51
C ALA A 851 -7.58 49.24 26.87
N TYR A 852 -8.58 48.94 27.69
CA TYR A 852 -8.98 47.57 28.05
C TYR A 852 -9.34 46.74 26.82
N LYS A 853 -10.15 47.30 25.92
CA LYS A 853 -10.54 46.64 24.68
C LYS A 853 -9.33 46.32 23.80
N THR A 854 -8.40 47.29 23.67
CA THR A 854 -7.19 47.14 22.85
C THR A 854 -6.25 46.08 23.42
N PHE A 855 -5.97 46.11 24.74
CA PHE A 855 -5.11 45.11 25.37
C PHE A 855 -5.72 43.71 25.39
N ASN A 856 -7.01 43.56 25.65
CA ASN A 856 -7.68 42.25 25.59
C ASN A 856 -7.67 41.67 24.17
N TYR A 857 -7.87 42.50 23.14
CA TYR A 857 -7.75 42.05 21.76
C TYR A 857 -6.33 41.55 21.47
N LEU A 858 -5.31 42.31 21.88
CA LEU A 858 -3.91 41.94 21.73
C LEU A 858 -3.58 40.61 22.43
N ILE A 859 -4.09 40.41 23.65
CA ILE A 859 -3.87 39.18 24.43
C ILE A 859 -4.54 37.98 23.79
N ASN A 860 -5.80 38.11 23.35
CA ASN A 860 -6.59 36.99 22.84
C ASN A 860 -6.14 36.51 21.46
N TYR A 861 -5.75 37.42 20.58
CA TYR A 861 -5.45 37.08 19.17
C TYR A 861 -3.96 36.96 18.87
N TYR A 862 -3.09 37.49 19.74
CA TYR A 862 -1.64 37.45 19.55
C TYR A 862 -0.92 36.94 20.81
N ASP A 863 -1.50 35.94 21.46
CA ASP A 863 -0.90 35.29 22.62
C ASP A 863 0.50 34.72 22.30
N GLY A 864 1.37 34.71 23.30
CA GLY A 864 2.77 34.29 23.17
C GLY A 864 3.70 35.33 22.53
N THR A 865 3.19 36.44 21.98
CA THR A 865 4.03 37.55 21.49
C THR A 865 4.59 38.41 22.63
N LEU A 866 5.73 39.07 22.38
CA LEU A 866 6.34 40.02 23.32
C LEU A 866 5.36 41.11 23.77
N PHE A 867 4.57 41.64 22.84
CA PHE A 867 3.65 42.75 23.09
C PHE A 867 2.38 42.29 23.81
N SER A 868 1.92 41.05 23.60
CA SER A 868 0.88 40.45 24.43
C SER A 868 1.34 40.32 25.89
N ASP A 869 2.56 39.86 26.15
CA ASP A 869 3.10 39.81 27.52
C ASP A 869 3.20 41.21 28.15
N LYS A 870 3.64 42.22 27.38
CA LYS A 870 3.63 43.62 27.85
C LYS A 870 2.20 44.11 28.17
N ALA A 871 1.23 43.79 27.31
CA ALA A 871 -0.18 44.12 27.52
C ALA A 871 -0.76 43.45 28.77
N LYS A 872 -0.42 42.18 29.05
CA LYS A 872 -0.81 41.49 30.29
C LYS A 872 -0.31 42.21 31.52
N ILE A 873 0.94 42.70 31.50
CA ILE A 873 1.50 43.48 32.62
C ILE A 873 0.75 44.81 32.78
N GLU A 874 0.57 45.60 31.72
CA GLU A 874 -0.12 46.89 31.81
C GLU A 874 -1.59 46.72 32.25
N LEU A 875 -2.29 45.73 31.69
CA LEU A 875 -3.65 45.39 32.10
C LEU A 875 -3.71 44.89 33.56
N GLY A 876 -2.73 44.09 33.99
CA GLY A 876 -2.62 43.64 35.38
C GLY A 876 -2.39 44.80 36.36
N ILE A 877 -1.63 45.82 35.95
CA ILE A 877 -1.43 47.05 36.75
C ILE A 877 -2.75 47.80 36.87
N LEU A 878 -3.52 47.96 35.79
CA LEU A 878 -4.85 48.58 35.82
C LEU A 878 -5.83 47.80 36.72
N GLU A 879 -5.82 46.47 36.66
CA GLU A 879 -6.63 45.62 37.52
C GLU A 879 -6.23 45.76 39.00
N LEU A 880 -4.92 45.84 39.29
CA LEU A 880 -4.39 46.06 40.63
C LEU A 880 -4.85 47.42 41.20
N GLU A 881 -4.80 48.48 40.40
CA GLU A 881 -5.30 49.81 40.79
C GLU A 881 -6.79 49.81 41.11
N ARG A 882 -7.57 48.98 40.40
CA ARG A 882 -9.00 48.76 40.64
C ARG A 882 -9.29 47.75 41.76
N LYS A 883 -8.25 47.24 42.43
CA LYS A 883 -8.33 46.21 43.49
C LYS A 883 -8.94 44.88 43.02
N SER A 884 -8.87 44.62 41.72
CA SER A 884 -9.26 43.35 41.10
C SER A 884 -8.09 42.36 41.19
N PHE A 885 -7.83 41.91 42.42
CA PHE A 885 -6.58 41.23 42.73
C PHE A 885 -6.42 39.89 42.00
N SER A 886 -7.46 39.06 41.93
CA SER A 886 -7.40 37.77 41.23
C SER A 886 -6.99 37.91 39.77
N ASN A 887 -7.63 38.83 39.03
CA ASN A 887 -7.31 39.08 37.62
C ASN A 887 -5.88 39.61 37.46
N SER A 888 -5.46 40.53 38.32
CA SER A 888 -4.08 41.04 38.29
C SER A 888 -3.05 39.94 38.54
N GLU A 889 -3.30 39.04 39.50
CA GLU A 889 -2.40 37.94 39.85
C GLU A 889 -2.22 36.95 38.69
N ASP A 890 -3.32 36.56 38.04
CA ASP A 890 -3.27 35.62 36.92
C ASP A 890 -2.46 36.17 35.75
N LEU A 891 -2.68 37.44 35.39
CA LEU A 891 -1.94 38.12 34.33
C LEU A 891 -0.44 38.22 34.61
N PHE A 892 -0.05 38.56 35.86
CA PHE A 892 1.36 38.67 36.22
C PHE A 892 2.06 37.30 36.34
N ARG A 893 1.37 36.29 36.89
CA ARG A 893 1.93 34.95 37.08
C ARG A 893 2.23 34.28 35.74
N ASP A 894 1.31 34.39 34.78
CA ASP A 894 1.50 33.83 33.44
C ASP A 894 2.81 34.32 32.80
N VAL A 895 3.05 35.64 32.82
CA VAL A 895 4.27 36.21 32.24
C VAL A 895 5.53 35.85 33.04
N SER A 896 5.45 35.87 34.38
CA SER A 896 6.62 35.64 35.24
C SER A 896 7.06 34.18 35.33
N GLU A 897 6.19 33.22 35.04
CA GLU A 897 6.54 31.79 35.02
C GLU A 897 7.22 31.42 33.70
N ARG A 898 6.75 32.01 32.59
CA ARG A 898 7.26 31.76 31.24
C ARG A 898 8.57 32.48 30.93
N ARG A 899 8.73 33.73 31.39
CA ARG A 899 9.86 34.59 31.02
C ARG A 899 10.93 34.71 32.09
N LYS A 900 12.20 34.72 31.66
CA LYS A 900 13.39 34.91 32.51
C LYS A 900 14.14 36.23 32.24
N ASP A 901 13.51 37.13 31.49
CA ASP A 901 14.06 38.43 31.14
C ASP A 901 13.47 39.57 31.98
N ASP A 902 13.76 40.82 31.61
CA ASP A 902 13.31 42.03 32.33
C ASP A 902 11.78 42.08 32.49
N LEU A 903 11.01 41.63 31.49
CA LEU A 903 9.54 41.58 31.58
C LEU A 903 9.07 40.54 32.60
N GLY A 904 9.74 39.38 32.66
CA GLY A 904 9.48 38.39 33.71
C GLY A 904 9.77 38.95 35.10
N ALA A 905 10.83 39.75 35.25
CA ALA A 905 11.18 40.44 36.49
C ALA A 905 10.12 41.50 36.89
N LYS A 906 9.68 42.34 35.92
CA LYS A 906 8.60 43.31 36.09
C LYS A 906 7.31 42.61 36.54
N ALA A 907 6.87 41.59 35.82
CA ALA A 907 5.66 40.84 36.14
C ALA A 907 5.74 40.20 37.53
N GLN A 908 6.86 39.55 37.88
CA GLN A 908 7.05 38.93 39.19
C GLN A 908 7.01 39.96 40.34
N TYR A 909 7.56 41.15 40.13
CA TYR A 909 7.48 42.24 41.11
C TYR A 909 6.03 42.70 41.31
N TYR A 910 5.28 42.94 40.23
CA TYR A 910 3.89 43.36 40.34
C TYR A 910 2.96 42.26 40.89
N TYR A 911 3.27 40.98 40.64
CA TYR A 911 2.63 39.85 41.33
C TYR A 911 2.83 39.94 42.86
N GLY A 912 4.06 40.18 43.31
CA GLY A 912 4.35 40.39 44.73
C GLY A 912 3.65 41.62 45.30
N LEU A 913 3.54 42.72 44.55
CA LEU A 913 2.79 43.91 44.96
C LEU A 913 1.28 43.64 45.10
N SER A 914 0.70 42.81 44.23
CA SER A 914 -0.71 42.42 44.33
C SER A 914 -0.97 41.63 45.62
N LEU A 915 -0.12 40.65 45.94
CA LEU A 915 -0.19 39.89 47.19
C LEU A 915 0.01 40.76 48.44
N PHE A 916 0.98 41.68 48.37
CA PHE A 916 1.23 42.65 49.45
C PHE A 916 0.01 43.53 49.72
N SER A 917 -0.66 43.98 48.66
CA SER A 917 -1.86 44.84 48.74
C SER A 917 -3.08 44.12 49.34
N GLN A 918 -3.09 42.79 49.31
CA GLN A 918 -4.09 41.91 49.95
C GLN A 918 -3.72 41.47 51.37
N GLU A 919 -2.59 41.95 51.90
CA GLU A 919 -2.06 41.53 53.19
C GLU A 919 -1.63 40.04 53.27
N LYS A 920 -1.43 39.37 52.13
CA LYS A 920 -0.83 38.02 52.04
C LYS A 920 0.70 38.11 52.15
N ILE A 921 1.19 38.51 53.32
CA ILE A 921 2.58 38.96 53.48
C ILE A 921 3.61 37.85 53.21
N ASN A 922 3.35 36.60 53.63
CA ASN A 922 4.28 35.48 53.40
C ASN A 922 4.40 35.12 51.91
N ASP A 923 3.30 35.21 51.16
CA ASP A 923 3.28 34.95 49.72
C ASP A 923 3.98 36.09 48.97
N ALA A 924 3.74 37.34 49.40
CA ALA A 924 4.45 38.50 48.88
C ALA A 924 5.97 38.40 49.09
N ILE A 925 6.42 37.95 50.28
CA ILE A 925 7.84 37.68 50.55
C ILE A 925 8.39 36.66 49.56
N SER A 926 7.69 35.54 49.37
CA SER A 926 8.11 34.50 48.42
C SER A 926 8.22 35.05 46.99
N ALA A 927 7.24 35.85 46.57
CA ALA A 927 7.22 36.46 45.25
C ALA A 927 8.39 37.43 45.03
N PHE A 928 8.68 38.31 45.99
CA PHE A 928 9.81 39.25 45.87
C PHE A 928 11.17 38.59 46.03
N VAL A 929 11.29 37.53 46.85
CA VAL A 929 12.51 36.70 46.93
C VAL A 929 12.82 36.05 45.59
N ARG A 930 11.79 35.62 44.84
CA ARG A 930 11.97 35.08 43.49
C ARG A 930 12.57 36.11 42.53
N VAL A 931 12.20 37.39 42.63
CA VAL A 931 12.87 38.47 41.87
C VAL A 931 14.36 38.52 42.23
N ARG A 932 14.67 38.46 43.53
CA ARG A 932 16.05 38.47 44.04
C ARG A 932 16.90 37.30 43.56
N SER A 933 16.33 36.10 43.48
CA SER A 933 17.08 34.87 43.17
C SER A 933 17.17 34.55 41.68
N ILE A 934 16.10 34.78 40.93
CA ILE A 934 16.03 34.43 39.50
C ILE A 934 16.42 35.60 38.60
N TYR A 935 16.08 36.83 39.03
CA TYR A 935 16.16 38.04 38.20
C TYR A 935 17.17 39.06 38.73
N SER A 936 18.21 38.59 39.46
CA SER A 936 19.22 39.44 40.12
C SER A 936 19.97 40.38 39.18
N ASN A 937 20.04 40.05 37.89
CA ASN A 937 20.70 40.87 36.87
C ASN A 937 19.85 42.08 36.42
N TYR A 938 18.55 42.12 36.74
CA TYR A 938 17.64 43.21 36.40
C TYR A 938 17.51 44.18 37.57
N LEU A 939 18.51 45.06 37.69
CA LEU A 939 18.77 45.88 38.88
C LEU A 939 17.59 46.74 39.35
N GLU A 940 16.78 47.27 38.43
CA GLU A 940 15.61 48.10 38.80
C GLU A 940 14.60 47.29 39.62
N TRP A 941 14.14 46.16 39.07
CA TRP A 941 13.16 45.28 39.71
C TRP A 941 13.71 44.60 40.95
N TYR A 942 15.01 44.28 40.93
CA TYR A 942 15.74 43.79 42.10
C TYR A 942 15.68 44.79 43.27
N SER A 943 16.02 46.05 43.03
CA SER A 943 16.03 47.09 44.08
C SER A 943 14.63 47.43 44.56
N LYS A 944 13.64 47.50 43.66
CA LYS A 944 12.22 47.67 44.02
C LYS A 944 11.71 46.51 44.88
N SER A 945 12.12 45.28 44.58
CA SER A 945 11.72 44.08 45.33
C SER A 945 12.36 44.03 46.71
N LEU A 946 13.64 44.41 46.86
CA LEU A 946 14.29 44.50 48.18
C LEU A 946 13.61 45.54 49.07
N LEU A 947 13.26 46.70 48.52
CA LEU A 947 12.51 47.71 49.27
C LEU A 947 11.18 47.15 49.77
N LYS A 948 10.42 46.45 48.91
CA LYS A 948 9.15 45.84 49.30
C LYS A 948 9.29 44.63 50.22
N LEU A 949 10.37 43.85 50.12
CA LEU A 949 10.71 42.82 51.10
C LEU A 949 10.94 43.42 52.48
N GLY A 950 11.63 44.56 52.55
CA GLY A 950 11.75 45.33 53.77
C GLY A 950 10.38 45.68 54.35
N ASP A 951 9.47 46.23 53.54
CA ASP A 951 8.10 46.54 53.95
C ASP A 951 7.35 45.29 54.47
N CYS A 952 7.52 44.13 53.82
CA CYS A 952 6.92 42.87 54.25
C CYS A 952 7.46 42.41 55.61
N TYR A 953 8.78 42.45 55.80
CA TYR A 953 9.41 42.05 57.06
C TYR A 953 9.01 42.96 58.22
N VAL A 954 8.80 44.26 57.97
CA VAL A 954 8.22 45.17 58.97
C VAL A 954 6.81 44.72 59.36
N LYS A 955 5.96 44.38 58.38
CA LYS A 955 4.58 43.92 58.65
C LYS A 955 4.51 42.63 59.48
N ILE A 956 5.51 41.74 59.39
CA ILE A 956 5.60 40.53 60.23
C ILE A 956 6.52 40.71 61.45
N ASN A 957 6.90 41.94 61.78
CA ASN A 957 7.73 42.32 62.92
C ASN A 957 9.16 41.71 62.93
N ASP A 958 9.69 41.36 61.76
CA ASP A 958 11.07 40.88 61.58
C ASP A 958 12.00 42.07 61.26
N ILE A 959 12.28 42.87 62.29
CA ILE A 959 13.04 44.11 62.16
C ILE A 959 14.47 43.88 61.65
N LYS A 960 15.07 42.72 61.96
CA LYS A 960 16.42 42.39 61.51
C LYS A 960 16.45 42.22 60.00
N ASN A 961 15.59 41.37 59.46
CA ASN A 961 15.55 41.15 58.01
C ASN A 961 15.06 42.41 57.27
N ALA A 962 14.12 43.17 57.83
CA ALA A 962 13.71 44.46 57.26
C ALA A 962 14.89 45.43 57.09
N ARG A 963 15.70 45.57 58.15
CA ARG A 963 16.92 46.40 58.14
C ARG A 963 17.93 45.94 57.11
N ASP A 964 18.13 44.63 56.99
CA ASP A 964 19.06 44.03 56.04
C ASP A 964 18.62 44.26 54.59
N MET A 965 17.32 44.17 54.31
CA MET A 965 16.78 44.45 52.97
C MET A 965 16.95 45.92 52.57
N TYR A 966 16.62 46.88 53.45
CA TYR A 966 16.83 48.30 53.17
C TYR A 966 18.32 48.65 52.99
N ARG A 967 19.21 48.05 53.78
CA ARG A 967 20.66 48.19 53.59
C ARG A 967 21.14 47.60 52.26
N ALA A 968 20.56 46.49 51.83
CA ALA A 968 20.87 45.88 50.54
C ALA A 968 20.50 46.80 49.37
N VAL A 969 19.38 47.54 49.46
CA VAL A 969 19.04 48.59 48.48
C VAL A 969 20.14 49.65 48.40
N LEU A 970 20.61 50.17 49.55
CA LEU A 970 21.65 51.20 49.60
C LEU A 970 23.02 50.76 49.06
N LYS A 971 23.31 49.45 49.05
CA LYS A 971 24.55 48.92 48.45
C LYS A 971 24.49 48.84 46.93
N SER A 972 23.30 48.90 46.33
CA SER A 972 23.11 48.75 44.88
C SER A 972 23.38 50.04 44.07
N ASN A 973 23.48 51.21 44.74
CA ASN A 973 23.98 52.51 44.26
C ASN A 973 23.64 52.86 42.78
N ARG A 974 22.40 53.25 42.46
CA ARG A 974 22.03 53.99 41.22
C ARG A 974 20.55 54.35 41.00
N ASN A 975 19.71 54.47 42.03
CA ASN A 975 18.39 55.09 41.85
C ASN A 975 18.01 56.00 43.03
N ASN A 976 18.12 57.32 42.80
CA ASN A 976 18.01 58.34 43.84
C ASN A 976 16.68 58.29 44.59
N ASP A 977 15.59 57.82 43.99
CA ASP A 977 14.28 57.81 44.63
C ASP A 977 14.11 56.61 45.57
N ILE A 978 14.43 55.42 45.09
CA ILE A 978 14.32 54.16 45.85
C ILE A 978 15.31 54.15 47.02
N GLU A 979 16.52 54.67 46.82
CA GLU A 979 17.52 54.80 47.89
C GLU A 979 17.11 55.82 48.95
N ARG A 980 16.53 56.96 48.54
CA ARG A 980 15.97 57.95 49.47
C ARG A 980 14.86 57.35 50.31
N GLU A 981 13.97 56.58 49.69
CA GLU A 981 12.88 55.87 50.39
C GLU A 981 13.42 54.80 51.35
N ALA A 982 14.36 53.96 50.91
CA ALA A 982 15.00 52.95 51.74
C ALA A 982 15.69 53.58 52.96
N ARG A 983 16.40 54.70 52.79
CA ARG A 983 17.06 55.43 53.88
C ARG A 983 16.06 56.01 54.88
N ARG A 984 14.94 56.58 54.39
CA ARG A 984 13.84 57.05 55.24
C ARG A 984 13.25 55.91 56.06
N LYS A 985 12.91 54.78 55.42
CA LYS A 985 12.35 53.60 56.08
C LYS A 985 13.32 52.98 57.08
N LEU A 986 14.61 52.92 56.75
CA LEU A 986 15.67 52.43 57.63
C LEU A 986 15.85 53.29 58.89
N ASN A 987 15.68 54.61 58.78
CA ASN A 987 15.76 55.53 59.93
C ASN A 987 14.50 55.50 60.81
N SER A 988 13.37 55.03 60.28
CA SER A 988 12.11 54.86 61.03
C SER A 988 11.97 53.50 61.73
N LEU A 989 12.91 52.57 61.51
CA LEU A 989 13.03 51.28 62.20
C LEU A 989 13.95 51.36 63.41
#